data_AF-A0A818LA68-F1
#
_entry.id   AF-A0A818LA68-F1
#
_cell.length_a   1.000
_cell.length_b   1.000
_cell.length_c   1.000
_cell.angle_alpha   90.00
_cell.angle_beta   90.00
_cell.angle_gamma   90.00
#
_symmetry.space_group_name_H-M   'P 1'
#
loop_
_entity.id
_entity.type
_entity.pdbx_description
1 polymer ?
#
loop_
_entity_poly.entity_id
_entity_poly.type
_entity_poly.pdbx_seq_one_letter_code
_entity_poly.pdbx_strand_id
1 'polypeptide(L)'
;MANTETSTTITTTTTVVAAAKAAAKAIPETIVNKVLLGEKSSNKRPGSETKSLLTNVNSKKKKVDDNIQKSISTGFDHHHHHQYNNRTKLVDICPRSPSPPLSIPSSPCIDVEIKNLPNSSQSALRTDCQSLSSDLGDISQPSFRESTSAHNTLQAKTSERVVLMTGAEQSSVVQPLLTDLYQISMAYAYWKSNKHQEIATFDLYFRKNPFGGEYTLFAGLEECLKFIRDYKFHPTDIEYLRATLSSYIESEFFDYLSQLNMNEIKVYAVPEGTVVFPRLPLLRIEGPVLKTQLLETTLLTLVNYASLVATNAARFRSATGADKTLLEFGLRRAQGPDGGLSASKYCYLGGFDGTSNVLAGKLYGIPIKGTHAHAYVNSYECLDDLSERELCDRLSGERRPFTNLCLQYLNELGPILKILPEETHKGELAAFISYAIAFPTNFLALVDTYDVLKSGVPNFLAVARALHECNYQAVGLRLDSGDLAYLSMKVREKFHEVAIKFNLPYMEHFNIVASNDINEDTLVSLEKQGHAIDSFGIGTHLVTCQKQPALGCVYKLVELANSPRIKVSQDIEKVTIPGKKNLYRFYGHDGKALCDLLTRIDEPEPQTATRMLSRHPFLEQKRAYVTPTTVRNLYVLYWADGEIKVPLPTLKEIRTYAREQIDQLRKDHIRDLNPTPYKVSVTDDLFQFMHKLWMKSVPIGELD
;
A
#
# COMPACT_ATOMS: atom_id res chain seq x y z
N MET A 1 43.87 -29.13 18.53
CA MET A 1 43.82 -29.94 19.76
C MET A 1 43.17 -29.10 20.85
N ALA A 2 42.00 -29.57 21.31
CA ALA A 2 41.27 -29.37 22.57
C ALA A 2 41.47 -28.11 23.44
N ASN A 3 40.31 -27.48 23.75
CA ASN A 3 39.77 -27.07 25.08
C ASN A 3 40.59 -26.08 25.94
N THR A 4 40.07 -25.05 26.61
CA THR A 4 38.72 -24.70 27.11
C THR A 4 38.86 -23.31 27.75
N GLU A 5 38.02 -22.32 27.42
CA GLU A 5 37.88 -21.09 28.22
C GLU A 5 36.39 -20.85 28.53
N THR A 6 36.08 -20.88 29.82
CA THR A 6 34.82 -20.43 30.41
C THR A 6 35.17 -19.44 31.52
N SER A 7 34.30 -18.44 31.69
CA SER A 7 34.16 -17.55 32.86
C SER A 7 34.88 -16.19 32.83
N THR A 8 34.22 -15.17 32.26
CA THR A 8 34.31 -13.78 32.75
C THR A 8 33.08 -12.97 32.35
N THR A 9 32.00 -13.07 33.12
CA THR A 9 30.82 -12.19 32.99
C THR A 9 30.23 -11.83 34.36
N ILE A 10 31.04 -11.31 35.29
CA ILE A 10 30.54 -10.72 36.55
C ILE A 10 31.43 -9.54 36.97
N THR A 11 31.52 -8.47 36.17
CA THR A 11 32.19 -7.22 36.63
C THR A 11 31.75 -5.93 35.94
N THR A 12 30.46 -5.74 35.64
CA THR A 12 30.01 -4.45 35.07
C THR A 12 28.69 -3.90 35.62
N THR A 13 27.97 -4.64 36.47
CA THR A 13 26.66 -4.20 36.98
C THR A 13 26.75 -3.48 38.34
N THR A 14 27.84 -3.64 39.09
CA THR A 14 27.96 -3.10 40.45
C THR A 14 28.40 -1.61 40.46
N THR A 15 29.06 -1.13 39.40
CA THR A 15 29.64 0.22 39.36
C THR A 15 28.60 1.30 38.99
N VAL A 16 27.52 0.95 38.29
CA VAL A 16 26.50 1.90 37.83
C VAL A 16 25.47 2.25 38.92
N VAL A 17 25.18 1.29 39.81
CA VAL A 17 24.22 1.48 40.92
C VAL A 17 24.79 2.36 42.05
N ALA A 18 26.11 2.36 42.23
CA ALA A 18 26.79 3.22 43.22
C ALA A 18 26.81 4.70 42.79
N ALA A 19 26.96 4.97 41.49
CA ALA A 19 26.95 6.34 40.95
C ALA A 19 25.56 6.99 41.01
N ALA A 20 24.49 6.22 40.80
CA ALA A 20 23.11 6.72 40.89
C ALA A 20 22.68 7.05 42.33
N LYS A 21 23.22 6.33 43.33
CA LYS A 21 22.94 6.61 44.76
C LYS A 21 23.70 7.84 45.31
N ALA A 22 24.82 8.24 44.69
CA ALA A 22 25.57 9.42 45.10
C ALA A 22 24.95 10.74 44.61
N ALA A 23 24.20 10.73 43.50
CA ALA A 23 23.59 11.93 42.93
C ALA A 23 22.29 12.38 43.62
N ALA A 24 21.70 11.56 44.48
CA ALA A 24 20.42 11.83 45.14
C ALA A 24 20.52 12.54 46.51
N LYS A 25 21.71 13.02 46.89
CA LYS A 25 21.95 13.61 48.23
C LYS A 25 22.58 15.00 48.15
N ALA A 26 21.91 15.96 47.51
CA ALA A 26 22.27 17.38 47.58
C ALA A 26 21.12 18.31 47.12
N ILE A 27 20.07 18.50 47.92
CA ILE A 27 19.19 19.69 47.83
C ILE A 27 18.78 20.10 49.26
N PRO A 28 19.02 21.35 49.71
CA PRO A 28 18.76 21.78 51.09
C PRO A 28 17.27 21.91 51.45
N GLU A 29 16.94 21.49 52.68
CA GLU A 29 15.66 21.71 53.35
C GLU A 29 15.45 23.18 53.68
N THR A 30 14.67 23.90 52.89
CA THR A 30 13.80 25.00 53.33
C THR A 30 12.77 25.22 52.23
N ILE A 31 11.51 25.47 52.60
CA ILE A 31 10.32 25.51 51.71
C ILE A 31 9.62 24.15 51.49
N VAL A 32 9.63 23.26 52.49
CA VAL A 32 8.64 22.14 52.58
C VAL A 32 7.62 22.35 53.71
N ASN A 33 7.86 23.28 54.64
CA ASN A 33 6.98 23.51 55.79
C ASN A 33 5.94 24.65 55.63
N LYS A 34 5.49 24.97 54.41
CA LYS A 34 4.39 25.95 54.21
C LYS A 34 3.22 25.48 53.33
N VAL A 35 3.16 24.20 52.95
CA VAL A 35 2.07 23.68 52.09
C VAL A 35 1.28 22.52 52.73
N LEU A 36 1.70 22.02 53.90
CA LEU A 36 1.05 20.86 54.56
C LEU A 36 0.04 21.20 55.67
N LEU A 37 -0.34 22.47 55.85
CA LEU A 37 -1.45 22.84 56.74
C LEU A 37 -2.38 23.78 55.98
N GLY A 38 -3.50 23.22 55.50
CA GLY A 38 -4.52 23.95 54.79
C GLY A 38 -5.29 24.88 55.74
N GLU A 39 -5.22 26.18 55.48
CA GLU A 39 -6.21 27.15 55.95
C GLU A 39 -6.64 28.07 54.80
N LYS A 40 -7.96 28.29 54.74
CA LYS A 40 -8.67 29.13 53.78
C LYS A 40 -8.36 30.60 54.04
N SER A 41 -8.00 31.39 53.03
CA SER A 41 -8.63 32.69 52.74
C SER A 41 -8.01 33.45 51.55
N SER A 42 -8.92 34.09 50.80
CA SER A 42 -8.84 35.33 50.01
C SER A 42 -7.75 35.59 48.94
N ASN A 43 -8.24 35.68 47.70
CA ASN A 43 -7.95 36.68 46.66
C ASN A 43 -6.58 37.39 46.65
N LYS A 44 -5.69 36.96 45.74
CA LYS A 44 -4.89 37.81 44.82
C LYS A 44 -4.12 36.94 43.81
N ARG A 45 -4.16 37.28 42.51
CA ARG A 45 -3.42 36.61 41.42
C ARG A 45 -1.91 36.94 41.50
N PRO A 46 -0.98 35.97 41.37
CA PRO A 46 0.44 36.26 41.14
C PRO A 46 0.79 36.30 39.63
N GLY A 47 1.75 37.18 39.30
CA GLY A 47 2.19 37.53 37.94
C GLY A 47 3.13 36.54 37.24
N SER A 48 3.51 36.91 36.01
CA SER A 48 4.02 36.10 34.89
C SER A 48 5.33 35.33 35.08
N GLU A 49 6.03 35.43 36.20
CA GLU A 49 7.33 34.76 36.41
C GLU A 49 7.22 33.38 37.08
N THR A 50 6.11 33.06 37.76
CA THR A 50 5.91 31.73 38.36
C THR A 50 5.43 30.67 37.37
N LYS A 51 4.89 31.08 36.21
CA LYS A 51 4.45 30.13 35.17
C LYS A 51 5.60 29.49 34.38
N SER A 52 6.73 30.17 34.16
CA SER A 52 7.83 29.62 33.34
C SER A 52 8.66 28.56 34.07
N LEU A 53 8.77 28.66 35.40
CA LEU A 53 9.50 27.72 36.23
C LEU A 53 8.75 26.38 36.41
N LEU A 54 7.41 26.42 36.48
CA LEU A 54 6.58 25.21 36.58
C LEU A 54 6.52 24.39 35.27
N THR A 55 6.62 25.03 34.10
CA THR A 55 6.69 24.33 32.80
C THR A 55 8.02 23.61 32.60
N ASN A 56 9.13 24.16 33.09
CA ASN A 56 10.46 23.57 32.96
C ASN A 56 10.70 22.36 33.88
N VAL A 57 10.00 22.28 35.02
CA VAL A 57 10.08 21.12 35.92
C VAL A 57 9.24 19.96 35.40
N ASN A 58 8.05 20.23 34.84
CA ASN A 58 7.17 19.20 34.27
C ASN A 58 7.72 18.59 32.96
N SER A 59 8.45 19.37 32.16
CA SER A 59 9.10 18.87 30.94
C SER A 59 10.31 17.97 31.22
N LYS A 60 11.04 18.23 32.32
CA LYS A 60 12.15 17.38 32.79
C LYS A 60 11.65 16.08 33.44
N LYS A 61 10.52 16.10 34.15
CA LYS A 61 9.92 14.89 34.75
C LYS A 61 9.42 13.91 33.68
N LYS A 62 8.72 14.42 32.65
CA LYS A 62 8.21 13.60 31.54
C LYS A 62 9.32 12.91 30.73
N LYS A 63 10.47 13.56 30.56
CA LYS A 63 11.65 12.98 29.89
C LYS A 63 12.35 11.88 30.69
N VAL A 64 12.18 11.84 32.01
CA VAL A 64 12.76 10.79 32.87
C VAL A 64 11.84 9.56 32.91
N ASP A 65 10.52 9.77 32.97
CA ASP A 65 9.54 8.67 32.94
C ASP A 65 9.52 7.94 31.58
N ASP A 66 9.63 8.67 30.46
CA ASP A 66 9.70 8.09 29.11
C ASP A 66 10.98 7.26 28.87
N ASN A 67 12.07 7.60 29.55
CA ASN A 67 13.33 6.86 29.45
C ASN A 67 13.32 5.60 30.34
N ILE A 68 12.62 5.62 31.48
CA ILE A 68 12.47 4.44 32.35
C ILE A 68 11.53 3.40 31.71
N GLN A 69 10.44 3.82 31.06
CA GLN A 69 9.55 2.90 30.34
C GLN A 69 10.21 2.21 29.13
N LYS A 70 11.16 2.87 28.45
CA LYS A 70 11.91 2.26 27.33
C LYS A 70 12.94 1.22 27.76
N SER A 71 13.42 1.28 29.00
CA SER A 71 14.37 0.31 29.56
C SER A 71 13.72 -0.89 30.25
N ILE A 72 12.40 -0.88 30.47
CA ILE A 72 11.66 -1.97 31.12
C ILE A 72 10.95 -2.90 30.09
N SER A 73 10.82 -2.48 28.82
CA SER A 73 10.17 -3.30 27.77
C SER A 73 11.12 -4.26 27.02
N THR A 74 12.33 -4.49 27.52
CA THR A 74 13.26 -5.49 26.97
C THR A 74 13.83 -6.34 28.09
N GLY A 75 13.22 -7.51 28.30
CA GLY A 75 13.70 -8.53 29.23
C GLY A 75 12.64 -8.89 30.25
N PHE A 76 11.88 -9.95 29.97
CA PHE A 76 11.68 -11.10 30.83
C PHE A 76 10.56 -11.95 30.23
N ASP A 77 10.91 -13.12 29.72
CA ASP A 77 9.99 -14.24 29.66
C ASP A 77 10.73 -15.54 29.99
N HIS A 78 10.01 -16.46 30.64
CA HIS A 78 10.37 -17.82 31.11
C HIS A 78 10.78 -18.00 32.60
N HIS A 79 9.87 -18.50 33.45
CA HIS A 79 9.64 -19.93 33.72
C HIS A 79 8.78 -20.19 35.00
N HIS A 80 7.94 -21.24 34.97
CA HIS A 80 7.27 -21.98 36.07
C HIS A 80 6.15 -21.27 36.87
N HIS A 81 5.07 -21.88 37.38
CA HIS A 81 4.61 -23.27 37.56
C HIS A 81 3.08 -23.29 37.81
N HIS A 82 2.45 -24.43 37.54
CA HIS A 82 1.11 -24.89 37.97
C HIS A 82 0.66 -24.48 39.40
N GLN A 83 -0.65 -24.24 39.61
CA GLN A 83 -1.55 -25.09 40.43
C GLN A 83 -2.97 -24.53 40.65
N TYR A 84 -3.91 -25.48 40.80
CA TYR A 84 -5.31 -25.43 41.20
C TYR A 84 -5.65 -24.59 42.46
N ASN A 85 -6.82 -23.94 42.53
CA ASN A 85 -8.03 -24.40 43.27
C ASN A 85 -9.12 -23.31 43.49
N ASN A 86 -10.37 -23.65 43.11
CA ASN A 86 -11.64 -23.54 43.86
C ASN A 86 -11.84 -22.47 44.97
N ARG A 87 -12.92 -21.65 44.87
CA ARG A 87 -14.21 -21.79 45.62
C ARG A 87 -15.15 -20.55 45.59
N THR A 88 -16.38 -20.80 45.13
CA THR A 88 -17.73 -20.42 45.65
C THR A 88 -18.15 -18.99 46.05
N LYS A 89 -19.18 -18.50 45.31
CA LYS A 89 -20.52 -18.00 45.70
C LYS A 89 -20.72 -17.04 46.89
N LEU A 90 -21.43 -15.93 46.60
CA LEU A 90 -22.62 -15.47 47.35
C LEU A 90 -23.55 -14.63 46.46
N VAL A 91 -24.85 -14.72 46.75
CA VAL A 91 -26.04 -14.28 45.99
C VAL A 91 -26.73 -13.18 46.81
N ASP A 92 -27.36 -12.19 46.16
CA ASP A 92 -28.74 -11.67 46.41
C ASP A 92 -28.96 -10.27 45.77
N ILE A 93 -29.86 -10.09 44.78
CA ILE A 93 -31.33 -9.79 44.77
C ILE A 93 -31.61 -8.29 44.40
N CYS A 94 -32.15 -8.10 43.17
CA CYS A 94 -33.20 -7.17 42.63
C CYS A 94 -33.37 -5.68 43.09
N PRO A 95 -34.10 -4.78 42.35
CA PRO A 95 -35.10 -5.04 41.30
C PRO A 95 -35.09 -4.13 40.03
N ARG A 96 -35.97 -4.49 39.08
CA ARG A 96 -36.35 -3.81 37.82
C ARG A 96 -37.20 -2.54 38.05
N SER A 97 -37.07 -1.52 37.19
CA SER A 97 -38.13 -1.04 36.26
C SER A 97 -37.67 0.18 35.43
N PRO A 98 -38.26 0.44 34.24
CA PRO A 98 -37.70 1.31 33.19
C PRO A 98 -38.40 2.68 33.11
N SER A 99 -37.70 3.68 32.54
CA SER A 99 -38.24 5.02 32.24
C SER A 99 -37.66 5.56 30.91
N PRO A 100 -38.34 6.52 30.24
CA PRO A 100 -38.65 6.50 28.81
C PRO A 100 -37.67 7.28 27.90
N PRO A 101 -37.77 7.14 26.56
CA PRO A 101 -36.93 7.91 25.63
C PRO A 101 -37.44 9.35 25.45
N LEU A 102 -36.51 10.30 25.46
CA LEU A 102 -36.70 11.71 25.17
C LEU A 102 -36.82 11.96 23.65
N SER A 103 -37.83 12.75 23.30
CA SER A 103 -38.18 13.26 21.98
C SER A 103 -37.19 14.34 21.49
N ILE A 104 -36.73 14.20 20.24
CA ILE A 104 -36.01 15.23 19.47
C ILE A 104 -36.98 15.78 18.40
N PRO A 105 -37.11 17.11 18.22
CA PRO A 105 -38.09 17.70 17.31
C PRO A 105 -37.64 17.63 15.85
N SER A 106 -38.57 17.22 14.98
CA SER A 106 -38.49 17.30 13.52
C SER A 106 -38.72 18.74 13.04
N SER A 107 -37.98 19.16 12.02
CA SER A 107 -38.15 20.40 11.24
C SER A 107 -38.01 20.04 9.75
N PRO A 108 -38.60 20.83 8.83
CA PRO A 108 -39.67 20.35 7.96
C PRO A 108 -39.19 19.87 6.58
N CYS A 109 -39.91 18.89 6.04
CA CYS A 109 -39.88 18.59 4.61
C CYS A 109 -40.55 19.73 3.84
N ILE A 110 -39.88 20.20 2.79
CA ILE A 110 -40.45 21.12 1.81
C ILE A 110 -41.30 20.26 0.87
N ASP A 111 -42.62 20.33 1.03
CA ASP A 111 -43.58 19.90 0.04
C ASP A 111 -43.63 20.93 -1.08
N VAL A 112 -43.27 20.52 -2.29
CA VAL A 112 -43.64 21.24 -3.51
C VAL A 112 -44.88 20.57 -4.09
N GLU A 113 -46.02 21.23 -3.89
CA GLU A 113 -47.27 20.97 -4.61
C GLU A 113 -47.05 21.09 -6.13
N ILE A 114 -47.37 20.03 -6.88
CA ILE A 114 -47.76 20.16 -8.28
C ILE A 114 -49.24 19.80 -8.37
N LYS A 115 -50.03 20.79 -8.80
CA LYS A 115 -51.49 20.74 -8.95
C LYS A 115 -51.95 19.68 -9.94
N ASN A 116 -53.04 19.01 -9.56
CA ASN A 116 -53.89 18.12 -10.37
C ASN A 116 -54.54 18.82 -11.58
N LEU A 117 -54.82 18.05 -12.65
CA LEU A 117 -56.13 17.87 -13.35
C LEU A 117 -55.98 16.89 -14.56
N PRO A 118 -57.07 16.29 -15.12
CA PRO A 118 -57.18 14.82 -15.31
C PRO A 118 -57.49 14.30 -16.74
N ASN A 119 -57.44 12.96 -16.87
CA ASN A 119 -58.09 12.00 -17.80
C ASN A 119 -58.68 12.47 -19.15
N SER A 120 -58.28 11.80 -20.25
CA SER A 120 -59.10 10.75 -20.92
C SER A 120 -58.69 10.48 -22.40
N SER A 121 -58.98 9.24 -22.84
CA SER A 121 -59.38 8.85 -24.21
C SER A 121 -58.31 8.43 -25.24
N GLN A 122 -58.19 7.10 -25.38
CA GLN A 122 -58.36 6.29 -26.61
C GLN A 122 -57.77 6.74 -27.98
N SER A 123 -57.19 5.73 -28.63
CA SER A 123 -56.99 5.53 -30.08
C SER A 123 -55.84 6.29 -30.76
N ALA A 124 -54.85 5.51 -31.23
CA ALA A 124 -54.30 5.56 -32.58
C ALA A 124 -52.91 4.89 -32.61
N LEU A 125 -52.78 3.88 -33.47
CA LEU A 125 -51.68 3.59 -34.41
C LEU A 125 -51.37 2.09 -34.50
N ARG A 126 -52.07 1.47 -35.45
CA ARG A 126 -51.63 0.30 -36.20
C ARG A 126 -50.48 0.69 -37.14
N THR A 127 -49.70 -0.32 -37.49
CA THR A 127 -48.94 -0.52 -38.76
C THR A 127 -47.81 0.45 -39.06
N ASP A 128 -46.57 -0.06 -39.10
CA ASP A 128 -45.80 -0.19 -40.34
C ASP A 128 -44.42 -0.83 -40.09
N CYS A 129 -44.15 -1.94 -40.79
CA CYS A 129 -42.87 -2.26 -41.45
C CYS A 129 -42.84 -3.73 -41.90
N GLN A 130 -43.45 -3.98 -43.05
CA GLN A 130 -43.03 -5.04 -43.97
C GLN A 130 -42.72 -4.37 -45.30
N SER A 131 -41.48 -4.45 -45.77
CA SER A 131 -41.17 -4.45 -47.19
C SER A 131 -39.75 -4.97 -47.44
N LEU A 132 -39.65 -5.73 -48.55
CA LEU A 132 -38.46 -6.10 -49.32
C LEU A 132 -37.80 -7.48 -49.02
N SER A 133 -38.42 -8.54 -49.54
CA SER A 133 -37.74 -9.50 -50.43
C SER A 133 -37.40 -8.78 -51.76
N SER A 134 -36.35 -9.07 -52.52
CA SER A 134 -35.91 -10.32 -53.15
C SER A 134 -34.63 -10.02 -53.97
N ASP A 135 -33.66 -10.96 -54.01
CA ASP A 135 -33.15 -11.54 -55.28
C ASP A 135 -31.90 -12.42 -55.08
N LEU A 136 -32.12 -13.72 -55.33
CA LEU A 136 -31.31 -14.71 -56.09
C LEU A 136 -29.82 -14.95 -55.79
N GLY A 137 -29.48 -16.24 -55.59
CA GLY A 137 -28.16 -16.76 -55.96
C GLY A 137 -27.71 -18.02 -55.22
N ASP A 138 -28.19 -19.17 -55.68
CA ASP A 138 -27.85 -20.53 -55.23
C ASP A 138 -26.43 -20.94 -55.68
N ILE A 139 -25.49 -21.25 -54.76
CA ILE A 139 -24.26 -22.00 -55.05
C ILE A 139 -23.88 -22.92 -53.88
N SER A 140 -23.99 -24.22 -54.18
CA SER A 140 -23.41 -25.45 -53.61
C SER A 140 -22.28 -25.38 -52.55
N GLN A 141 -22.37 -26.30 -51.59
CA GLN A 141 -21.33 -26.72 -50.64
C GLN A 141 -19.99 -27.11 -51.30
N PRO A 142 -18.89 -26.99 -50.53
CA PRO A 142 -17.98 -28.14 -50.45
C PRO A 142 -17.57 -28.54 -49.02
N SER A 143 -17.54 -29.87 -48.86
CA SER A 143 -16.85 -30.73 -47.88
C SER A 143 -15.83 -30.11 -46.90
N PHE A 144 -16.04 -30.35 -45.61
CA PHE A 144 -15.02 -30.23 -44.55
C PHE A 144 -14.09 -31.46 -44.56
N ARG A 145 -12.80 -31.23 -44.84
CA ARG A 145 -11.68 -32.03 -44.33
C ARG A 145 -11.08 -31.30 -43.13
N GLU A 146 -10.67 -32.08 -42.14
CA GLU A 146 -10.09 -31.68 -40.86
C GLU A 146 -8.97 -30.63 -40.99
N SER A 147 -8.94 -29.66 -40.06
CA SER A 147 -7.68 -29.21 -39.45
C SER A 147 -7.90 -28.43 -38.16
N THR A 148 -7.26 -28.94 -37.12
CA THR A 148 -6.95 -28.35 -35.83
C THR A 148 -6.29 -26.97 -35.96
N SER A 149 -7.02 -25.87 -35.71
CA SER A 149 -6.41 -24.57 -35.30
C SER A 149 -7.37 -23.56 -34.62
N ALA A 150 -8.64 -23.89 -34.41
CA ALA A 150 -9.64 -22.90 -33.99
C ALA A 150 -9.60 -22.48 -32.50
N HIS A 151 -8.78 -23.13 -31.65
CA HIS A 151 -8.71 -22.79 -30.22
C HIS A 151 -7.74 -21.66 -29.85
N ASN A 152 -6.79 -21.32 -30.73
CA ASN A 152 -5.89 -20.18 -30.47
C ASN A 152 -6.45 -18.83 -30.97
N THR A 153 -7.45 -18.83 -31.86
CA THR A 153 -7.94 -17.61 -32.51
C THR A 153 -9.02 -16.88 -31.70
N LEU A 154 -9.75 -17.58 -30.82
CA LEU A 154 -10.77 -16.97 -29.96
C LEU A 154 -10.19 -16.34 -28.69
N GLN A 155 -9.10 -16.87 -28.14
CA GLN A 155 -8.34 -16.17 -27.09
C GLN A 155 -7.57 -14.97 -27.65
N ALA A 156 -7.04 -15.04 -28.89
CA ALA A 156 -6.37 -13.93 -29.56
C ALA A 156 -7.33 -12.76 -29.90
N LYS A 157 -8.54 -13.05 -30.39
CA LYS A 157 -9.52 -11.99 -30.74
C LYS A 157 -10.16 -11.30 -29.53
N THR A 158 -10.23 -11.99 -28.38
CA THR A 158 -10.70 -11.38 -27.12
C THR A 158 -9.60 -10.56 -26.45
N SER A 159 -8.33 -10.92 -26.66
CA SER A 159 -7.18 -10.14 -26.18
C SER A 159 -6.89 -8.91 -27.05
N GLU A 160 -7.14 -8.94 -28.36
CA GLU A 160 -7.00 -7.73 -29.21
C GLU A 160 -8.04 -6.64 -28.92
N ARG A 161 -9.27 -6.98 -28.49
CA ARG A 161 -10.29 -5.98 -28.11
C ARG A 161 -10.10 -5.37 -26.71
N VAL A 162 -9.26 -5.98 -25.87
CA VAL A 162 -8.92 -5.46 -24.54
C VAL A 162 -7.67 -4.55 -24.59
N VAL A 163 -6.97 -4.48 -25.73
CA VAL A 163 -5.70 -3.75 -25.87
C VAL A 163 -5.86 -2.28 -26.32
N LEU A 164 -7.09 -1.76 -26.44
CA LEU A 164 -7.34 -0.37 -26.88
C LEU A 164 -7.91 0.58 -25.80
N MET A 165 -7.72 0.27 -24.51
CA MET A 165 -7.84 1.25 -23.43
C MET A 165 -6.50 1.42 -22.70
N THR A 166 -5.44 1.67 -23.46
CA THR A 166 -4.16 2.14 -22.90
C THR A 166 -4.30 3.60 -22.50
N GLY A 167 -4.89 3.83 -21.33
CA GLY A 167 -5.06 5.17 -20.77
C GLY A 167 -6.24 5.23 -19.83
N ALA A 168 -6.17 4.55 -18.68
CA ALA A 168 -7.09 4.84 -17.60
C ALA A 168 -7.03 6.35 -17.32
N GLU A 169 -8.16 7.04 -17.55
CA GLU A 169 -8.31 8.46 -17.26
C GLU A 169 -8.03 8.71 -15.77
N GLN A 170 -7.53 9.90 -15.47
CA GLN A 170 -7.17 10.26 -14.11
C GLN A 170 -8.38 10.22 -13.18
N SER A 171 -8.15 9.80 -11.94
CA SER A 171 -9.15 9.86 -10.87
C SER A 171 -9.71 11.28 -10.77
N SER A 172 -11.04 11.43 -10.77
CA SER A 172 -11.72 12.72 -10.72
C SER A 172 -11.45 13.52 -9.43
N VAL A 173 -10.91 12.84 -8.41
CA VAL A 173 -10.46 13.47 -7.16
C VAL A 173 -9.15 14.25 -7.35
N VAL A 174 -8.32 13.87 -8.33
CA VAL A 174 -7.02 14.51 -8.59
C VAL A 174 -7.22 15.70 -9.52
N GLN A 175 -7.30 16.89 -8.93
CA GLN A 175 -7.58 18.15 -9.61
C GLN A 175 -6.93 19.33 -8.87
N PRO A 176 -6.89 20.56 -9.41
CA PRO A 176 -6.22 21.70 -8.79
C PRO A 176 -6.68 22.05 -7.37
N LEU A 177 -7.93 21.77 -7.01
CA LEU A 177 -8.45 21.96 -5.65
C LEU A 177 -8.02 20.88 -4.66
N LEU A 178 -7.34 19.81 -5.09
CA LEU A 178 -6.67 18.85 -4.21
C LEU A 178 -5.38 19.46 -3.66
N THR A 179 -5.56 20.51 -2.86
CA THR A 179 -4.50 21.32 -2.30
C THR A 179 -4.95 21.98 -1.00
N ASP A 180 -4.02 22.50 -0.22
CA ASP A 180 -4.33 23.27 0.98
C ASP A 180 -4.63 24.73 0.63
N LEU A 181 -5.52 25.38 1.39
CA LEU A 181 -5.88 26.80 1.19
C LEU A 181 -4.65 27.73 1.16
N TYR A 182 -3.61 27.42 1.94
CA TYR A 182 -2.41 28.25 1.98
C TYR A 182 -1.62 28.25 0.66
N GLN A 183 -1.80 27.23 -0.20
CA GLN A 183 -1.18 27.19 -1.53
C GLN A 183 -1.80 28.26 -2.44
N ILE A 184 -3.13 28.44 -2.36
CA ILE A 184 -3.83 29.47 -3.12
C ILE A 184 -3.54 30.86 -2.57
N SER A 185 -3.50 31.04 -1.25
CA SER A 185 -3.14 32.34 -0.66
C SER A 185 -1.68 32.73 -0.93
N MET A 186 -0.77 31.76 -0.97
CA MET A 186 0.62 31.97 -1.38
C MET A 186 0.74 32.30 -2.86
N ALA A 187 -0.03 31.62 -3.73
CA ALA A 187 -0.12 31.96 -5.14
C ALA A 187 -0.60 33.41 -5.35
N TYR A 188 -1.62 33.83 -4.61
CA TYR A 188 -2.08 35.22 -4.60
C TYR A 188 -0.97 36.18 -4.16
N ALA A 189 -0.24 35.87 -3.07
CA ALA A 189 0.86 36.70 -2.61
C ALA A 189 2.00 36.83 -3.64
N TYR A 190 2.34 35.74 -4.35
CA TYR A 190 3.30 35.79 -5.46
C TYR A 190 2.79 36.63 -6.63
N TRP A 191 1.51 36.52 -6.97
CA TRP A 191 0.89 37.31 -8.02
C TRP A 191 0.88 38.80 -7.67
N LYS A 192 0.39 39.15 -6.48
CA LYS A 192 0.29 40.51 -5.94
C LYS A 192 1.65 41.20 -5.80
N SER A 193 2.70 40.44 -5.47
CA SER A 193 4.08 40.95 -5.38
C SER A 193 4.83 40.96 -6.71
N ASN A 194 4.16 40.60 -7.82
CA ASN A 194 4.73 40.48 -9.16
C ASN A 194 5.93 39.51 -9.24
N LYS A 195 5.94 38.48 -8.38
CA LYS A 195 6.97 37.43 -8.33
C LYS A 195 6.57 36.13 -9.01
N HIS A 196 5.29 35.98 -9.34
CA HIS A 196 4.69 34.75 -9.84
C HIS A 196 5.37 34.15 -11.09
N GLN A 197 6.06 34.98 -11.90
CA GLN A 197 6.80 34.56 -13.09
C GLN A 197 8.30 34.27 -12.85
N GLU A 198 8.82 34.50 -11.63
CA GLU A 198 10.21 34.14 -11.34
C GLU A 198 10.42 32.63 -11.53
N ILE A 199 11.49 32.24 -12.22
CA ILE A 199 11.79 30.83 -12.45
C ILE A 199 12.31 30.19 -11.16
N ALA A 200 11.60 29.17 -10.70
CA ALA A 200 11.94 28.39 -9.53
C ALA A 200 12.30 26.95 -9.91
N THR A 201 13.06 26.29 -9.03
CA THR A 201 13.28 24.84 -9.07
C THR A 201 12.95 24.24 -7.71
N PHE A 202 12.11 23.21 -7.74
CA PHE A 202 11.74 22.43 -6.57
C PHE A 202 12.15 20.97 -6.73
N ASP A 203 12.63 20.39 -5.63
CA ASP A 203 12.96 18.98 -5.52
C ASP A 203 11.91 18.27 -4.65
N LEU A 204 11.37 17.16 -5.16
CA LEU A 204 10.55 16.21 -4.40
C LEU A 204 11.40 15.01 -3.99
N TYR A 205 11.59 14.79 -2.69
CA TYR A 205 12.38 13.66 -2.16
C TYR A 205 11.85 13.20 -0.80
N PHE A 206 12.33 12.07 -0.28
CA PHE A 206 12.00 11.59 1.07
C PHE A 206 13.23 11.54 1.98
N ARG A 207 13.03 11.50 3.31
CA ARG A 207 14.14 11.62 4.27
C ARG A 207 14.66 10.31 4.84
N LYS A 208 13.82 9.27 4.89
CA LYS A 208 14.14 7.97 5.47
C LYS A 208 13.43 6.89 4.66
N ASN A 209 14.12 5.78 4.42
CA ASN A 209 13.47 4.61 3.84
C ASN A 209 12.36 4.11 4.77
N PRO A 210 11.24 3.59 4.23
CA PRO A 210 10.13 3.13 5.04
C PRO A 210 10.41 1.76 5.67
N PHE A 211 9.62 1.42 6.69
CA PHE A 211 9.60 0.08 7.31
C PHE A 211 10.93 -0.39 7.91
N GLY A 212 11.83 0.55 8.23
CA GLY A 212 13.17 0.22 8.72
C GLY A 212 14.08 -0.46 7.68
N GLY A 213 13.69 -0.44 6.39
CA GLY A 213 14.50 -0.94 5.29
C GLY A 213 15.55 0.06 4.81
N GLU A 214 16.33 -0.33 3.78
CA GLU A 214 17.37 0.52 3.18
C GLU A 214 17.13 0.88 1.72
N TYR A 215 15.93 0.57 1.19
CA TYR A 215 15.52 0.99 -0.16
C TYR A 215 14.05 1.39 -0.20
N THR A 216 13.70 2.14 -1.25
CA THR A 216 12.32 2.51 -1.61
C THR A 216 12.16 2.30 -3.11
N LEU A 217 11.03 1.78 -3.57
CA LEU A 217 10.67 1.79 -4.99
C LEU A 217 9.95 3.10 -5.31
N PHE A 218 10.46 3.85 -6.30
CA PHE A 218 9.79 5.05 -6.78
C PHE A 218 8.56 4.67 -7.62
N ALA A 219 7.41 5.20 -7.26
CA ALA A 219 6.15 5.06 -7.98
C ALA A 219 5.30 6.34 -7.92
N GLY A 220 4.38 6.49 -8.86
CA GLY A 220 3.42 7.61 -8.95
C GLY A 220 3.69 8.63 -10.07
N LEU A 221 4.74 8.44 -10.87
CA LEU A 221 5.13 9.40 -11.93
C LEU A 221 4.05 9.54 -13.00
N GLU A 222 3.48 8.43 -13.47
CA GLU A 222 2.41 8.46 -14.47
C GLU A 222 1.23 9.36 -14.04
N GLU A 223 0.78 9.23 -12.79
CA GLU A 223 -0.34 10.02 -12.27
C GLU A 223 0.02 11.50 -12.08
N CYS A 224 1.28 11.79 -11.73
CA CYS A 224 1.79 13.16 -11.69
C CYS A 224 1.76 13.81 -13.08
N LEU A 225 2.17 13.09 -14.12
CA LEU A 225 2.20 13.61 -15.49
C LEU A 225 0.79 13.81 -16.04
N LYS A 226 -0.16 12.90 -15.77
CA LYS A 226 -1.58 13.10 -16.09
C LYS A 226 -2.12 14.37 -15.42
N PHE A 227 -1.80 14.57 -14.14
CA PHE A 227 -2.28 15.73 -13.39
C PHE A 227 -1.76 17.04 -13.97
N ILE A 228 -0.47 17.08 -14.32
CA ILE A 228 0.16 18.25 -14.93
C ILE A 228 -0.43 18.53 -16.31
N ARG A 229 -0.69 17.49 -17.11
CA ARG A 229 -1.30 17.60 -18.44
C ARG A 229 -2.70 18.19 -18.37
N ASP A 230 -3.52 17.69 -17.46
CA ASP A 230 -4.93 18.04 -17.36
C ASP A 230 -5.19 19.20 -16.37
N TYR A 231 -4.13 19.83 -15.86
CA TYR A 231 -4.23 20.88 -14.85
C TYR A 231 -5.00 22.09 -15.40
N LYS A 232 -6.21 22.28 -14.90
CA LYS A 232 -7.05 23.45 -15.18
C LYS A 232 -8.07 23.65 -14.07
N PHE A 233 -8.25 24.89 -13.62
CA PHE A 233 -9.37 25.23 -12.75
C PHE A 233 -10.67 25.25 -13.56
N HIS A 234 -11.67 24.50 -13.10
CA HIS A 234 -13.01 24.56 -13.68
C HIS A 234 -13.71 25.87 -13.28
N PRO A 235 -14.66 26.42 -14.07
CA PRO A 235 -15.40 27.62 -13.69
C PRO A 235 -16.03 27.57 -12.28
N THR A 236 -16.52 26.39 -11.89
CA THR A 236 -17.05 26.16 -10.53
C THR A 236 -15.99 26.27 -9.44
N ASP A 237 -14.74 25.90 -9.74
CA ASP A 237 -13.62 26.02 -8.80
C ASP A 237 -13.29 27.49 -8.57
N ILE A 238 -13.28 28.28 -9.64
CA ILE A 238 -13.04 29.72 -9.57
C ILE A 238 -14.13 30.43 -8.79
N GLU A 239 -15.41 30.07 -9.02
CA GLU A 239 -16.53 30.59 -8.24
C GLU A 239 -16.39 30.25 -6.75
N TYR A 240 -16.07 28.99 -6.44
CA TYR A 240 -15.83 28.54 -5.08
C TYR A 240 -14.67 29.31 -4.42
N LEU A 241 -13.54 29.47 -5.11
CA LEU A 241 -12.39 30.23 -4.59
C LEU A 241 -12.75 31.70 -4.37
N ARG A 242 -13.53 32.32 -5.26
CA ARG A 242 -13.99 33.70 -5.10
C ARG A 242 -14.90 33.88 -3.89
N ALA A 243 -15.76 32.90 -3.61
CA ALA A 243 -16.63 32.91 -2.43
C ALA A 243 -15.87 32.61 -1.13
N THR A 244 -14.83 31.78 -1.19
CA THR A 244 -14.08 31.30 -0.01
C THR A 244 -12.98 32.26 0.41
N LEU A 245 -12.30 32.89 -0.55
CA LEU A 245 -11.25 33.84 -0.26
C LEU A 245 -11.82 35.21 0.13
N SER A 246 -11.03 36.00 0.84
CA SER A 246 -11.48 37.29 1.35
C SER A 246 -11.85 38.27 0.23
N SER A 247 -12.82 39.15 0.50
CA SER A 247 -13.34 40.14 -0.46
C SER A 247 -12.31 41.18 -0.93
N TYR A 248 -11.13 41.27 -0.31
CA TYR A 248 -10.06 42.17 -0.73
C TYR A 248 -9.18 41.62 -1.85
N ILE A 249 -9.35 40.34 -2.24
CA ILE A 249 -8.58 39.76 -3.36
C ILE A 249 -9.13 40.30 -4.68
N GLU A 250 -8.22 40.77 -5.54
CA GLU A 250 -8.54 41.33 -6.85
C GLU A 250 -9.17 40.29 -7.79
N SER A 251 -10.20 40.70 -8.53
CA SER A 251 -10.87 39.90 -9.56
C SER A 251 -9.90 39.29 -10.58
N GLU A 252 -8.88 40.06 -10.95
CA GLU A 252 -7.87 39.78 -11.95
C GLU A 252 -7.00 38.57 -11.56
N PHE A 253 -6.86 38.29 -10.26
CA PHE A 253 -6.19 37.07 -9.82
C PHE A 253 -7.02 35.82 -10.16
N PHE A 254 -8.35 35.88 -10.04
CA PHE A 254 -9.22 34.79 -10.42
C PHE A 254 -9.25 34.57 -11.92
N ASP A 255 -9.22 35.66 -12.70
CA ASP A 255 -9.09 35.59 -14.16
C ASP A 255 -7.75 34.94 -14.54
N TYR A 256 -6.67 35.29 -13.86
CA TYR A 256 -5.36 34.65 -14.01
C TYR A 256 -5.42 33.15 -13.69
N LEU A 257 -6.04 32.74 -12.58
CA LEU A 257 -6.20 31.32 -12.24
C LEU A 257 -7.01 30.55 -13.29
N SER A 258 -8.06 31.17 -13.86
CA SER A 258 -8.92 30.53 -14.87
C SER A 258 -8.19 30.19 -16.18
N GLN A 259 -7.10 30.90 -16.47
CA GLN A 259 -6.28 30.74 -17.68
C GLN A 259 -5.03 29.89 -17.44
N LEU A 260 -4.82 29.43 -16.20
CA LEU A 260 -3.60 28.77 -15.79
C LEU A 260 -3.47 27.37 -16.43
N ASN A 261 -2.27 27.08 -16.92
CA ASN A 261 -1.85 25.78 -17.45
C ASN A 261 -0.38 25.52 -17.08
N MET A 262 0.09 24.28 -17.30
CA MET A 262 1.43 23.83 -16.90
C MET A 262 2.43 23.68 -18.06
N ASN A 263 2.18 24.35 -19.19
CA ASN A 263 3.01 24.20 -20.39
C ASN A 263 4.45 24.72 -20.19
N GLU A 264 4.62 25.74 -19.35
CA GLU A 264 5.92 26.36 -19.04
C GLU A 264 6.72 25.61 -17.97
N ILE A 265 6.16 24.53 -17.40
CA ILE A 265 6.87 23.71 -16.42
C ILE A 265 7.71 22.66 -17.14
N LYS A 266 8.86 22.33 -16.55
CA LYS A 266 9.67 21.16 -16.88
C LYS A 266 9.67 20.17 -15.72
N VAL A 267 9.46 18.90 -16.01
CA VAL A 267 9.52 17.81 -15.01
C VAL A 267 10.63 16.87 -15.40
N TYR A 268 11.68 16.84 -14.58
CA TYR A 268 12.68 15.78 -14.61
C TYR A 268 12.35 14.78 -13.52
N ALA A 269 12.46 13.49 -13.82
CA ALA A 269 12.23 12.45 -12.82
C ALA A 269 13.17 11.27 -13.01
N VAL A 270 13.36 10.54 -11.92
CA VAL A 270 13.89 9.17 -11.98
C VAL A 270 12.82 8.28 -12.63
N PRO A 271 13.16 7.31 -13.50
CA PRO A 271 12.16 6.39 -14.07
C PRO A 271 11.37 5.66 -12.99
N GLU A 272 10.06 5.52 -13.21
CA GLU A 272 9.18 4.77 -12.32
C GLU A 272 9.63 3.30 -12.19
N GLY A 273 9.53 2.73 -11.00
CA GLY A 273 10.09 1.41 -10.66
C GLY A 273 11.56 1.43 -10.23
N THR A 274 12.27 2.56 -10.36
CA THR A 274 13.65 2.66 -9.88
C THR A 274 13.72 2.51 -8.36
N VAL A 275 14.67 1.70 -7.87
CA VAL A 275 15.05 1.72 -6.46
C VAL A 275 15.73 3.05 -6.15
N VAL A 276 15.22 3.81 -5.19
CA VAL A 276 15.66 5.15 -4.81
C VAL A 276 15.98 5.22 -3.32
N PHE A 277 16.72 6.26 -2.94
CA PHE A 277 17.25 6.43 -1.59
C PHE A 277 16.96 7.82 -1.02
N PRO A 278 17.02 7.97 0.31
CA PRO A 278 16.73 9.24 0.95
C PRO A 278 17.55 10.41 0.41
N ARG A 279 16.92 11.59 0.34
CA ARG A 279 17.52 12.88 -0.06
C ARG A 279 17.93 12.99 -1.52
N LEU A 280 17.63 11.97 -2.33
CA LEU A 280 17.73 12.06 -3.77
C LEU A 280 16.43 12.64 -4.32
N PRO A 281 16.45 13.71 -5.14
CA PRO A 281 15.24 14.22 -5.76
C PRO A 281 14.67 13.16 -6.72
N LEU A 282 13.46 12.71 -6.43
CA LEU A 282 12.68 11.81 -7.26
C LEU A 282 12.14 12.57 -8.47
N LEU A 283 11.63 13.77 -8.22
CA LEU A 283 11.20 14.72 -9.23
C LEU A 283 11.93 16.06 -9.00
N ARG A 284 12.33 16.70 -10.09
CA ARG A 284 12.80 18.09 -10.14
C ARG A 284 11.86 18.88 -11.05
N ILE A 285 11.16 19.85 -10.47
CA ILE A 285 10.16 20.68 -11.13
C ILE A 285 10.75 22.07 -11.37
N GLU A 286 10.78 22.52 -12.62
CA GLU A 286 11.31 23.84 -13.00
C GLU A 286 10.24 24.66 -13.72
N GLY A 287 10.12 25.95 -13.43
CA GLY A 287 9.16 26.84 -14.10
C GLY A 287 8.78 28.06 -13.24
N PRO A 288 7.75 28.83 -13.65
CA PRO A 288 7.24 29.95 -12.85
C PRO A 288 6.90 29.53 -11.41
N VAL A 289 7.36 30.29 -10.42
CA VAL A 289 7.29 29.94 -8.99
C VAL A 289 5.86 29.68 -8.53
N LEU A 290 4.89 30.46 -9.01
CA LEU A 290 3.48 30.26 -8.64
C LEU A 290 2.98 28.91 -9.16
N LYS A 291 3.25 28.59 -10.42
CA LYS A 291 2.79 27.34 -11.04
C LYS A 291 3.43 26.13 -10.38
N THR A 292 4.74 26.17 -10.16
CA THR A 292 5.48 25.07 -9.52
C THR A 292 5.12 24.89 -8.04
N GLN A 293 4.73 25.96 -7.34
CA GLN A 293 4.25 25.90 -5.96
C GLN A 293 2.88 25.23 -5.85
N LEU A 294 1.94 25.53 -6.77
CA LEU A 294 0.60 24.94 -6.77
C LEU A 294 0.60 23.41 -6.93
N LEU A 295 1.65 22.84 -7.51
CA LEU A 295 1.79 21.39 -7.69
C LEU A 295 2.17 20.64 -6.40
N GLU A 296 2.69 21.31 -5.37
CA GLU A 296 3.31 20.67 -4.19
C GLU A 296 2.42 19.60 -3.56
N THR A 297 1.20 19.97 -3.17
CA THR A 297 0.31 19.10 -2.37
C THR A 297 -0.08 17.85 -3.13
N THR A 298 -0.48 18.01 -4.39
CA THR A 298 -0.96 16.91 -5.22
C THR A 298 0.18 15.97 -5.60
N LEU A 299 1.34 16.49 -6.00
CA LEU A 299 2.51 15.65 -6.30
C LEU A 299 2.98 14.88 -5.07
N LEU A 300 3.00 15.51 -3.89
CA LEU A 300 3.30 14.81 -2.65
C LEU A 300 2.30 13.68 -2.37
N THR A 301 1.00 13.91 -2.60
CA THR A 301 -0.05 12.91 -2.37
C THR A 301 0.15 11.69 -3.28
N LEU A 302 0.36 11.94 -4.58
CA LEU A 302 0.53 10.89 -5.59
C LEU A 302 1.80 10.06 -5.38
N VAL A 303 2.93 10.71 -5.06
CA VAL A 303 4.22 10.02 -4.90
C VAL A 303 4.34 9.32 -3.54
N ASN A 304 3.88 9.93 -2.44
CA ASN A 304 4.02 9.34 -1.10
C ASN A 304 3.36 7.98 -1.02
N TYR A 305 2.08 7.89 -1.41
CA TYR A 305 1.31 6.66 -1.26
C TYR A 305 1.79 5.58 -2.23
N ALA A 306 1.98 5.94 -3.50
CA ALA A 306 2.43 5.01 -4.53
C ALA A 306 3.76 4.35 -4.18
N SER A 307 4.78 5.15 -3.85
CA SER A 307 6.12 4.65 -3.52
C SER A 307 6.11 3.82 -2.24
N LEU A 308 5.31 4.21 -1.24
CA LEU A 308 5.18 3.47 0.02
C LEU A 308 4.56 2.08 -0.20
N VAL A 309 3.44 2.00 -0.91
CA VAL A 309 2.74 0.73 -1.18
C VAL A 309 3.57 -0.18 -2.08
N ALA A 310 4.19 0.36 -3.13
CA ALA A 310 5.09 -0.42 -3.99
C ALA A 310 6.25 -1.02 -3.18
N THR A 311 6.86 -0.23 -2.29
CA THR A 311 7.94 -0.71 -1.42
C THR A 311 7.44 -1.77 -0.45
N ASN A 312 6.27 -1.57 0.16
CA ASN A 312 5.67 -2.56 1.07
C ASN A 312 5.44 -3.89 0.34
N ALA A 313 4.81 -3.84 -0.84
CA ALA A 313 4.56 -5.01 -1.67
C ALA A 313 5.84 -5.76 -2.07
N ALA A 314 6.93 -5.04 -2.38
CA ALA A 314 8.23 -5.64 -2.66
C ALA A 314 8.83 -6.36 -1.45
N ARG A 315 8.63 -5.83 -0.25
CA ARG A 315 9.07 -6.49 1.00
C ARG A 315 8.27 -7.77 1.28
N PHE A 316 6.95 -7.73 1.09
CA PHE A 316 6.11 -8.94 1.16
C PHE A 316 6.55 -10.00 0.14
N ARG A 317 6.89 -9.59 -1.10
CA ARG A 317 7.47 -10.50 -2.10
C ARG A 317 8.80 -11.09 -1.63
N SER A 318 9.69 -10.28 -1.06
CA SER A 318 10.98 -10.74 -0.52
C SER A 318 10.79 -11.76 0.61
N ALA A 319 9.86 -11.51 1.54
CA ALA A 319 9.57 -12.39 2.68
C ALA A 319 8.93 -13.73 2.26
N THR A 320 8.19 -13.75 1.15
CA THR A 320 7.47 -14.94 0.68
C THR A 320 8.27 -15.78 -0.32
N GLY A 321 9.19 -15.15 -1.08
CA GLY A 321 9.86 -15.81 -2.20
C GLY A 321 9.10 -15.70 -3.52
N ALA A 322 9.72 -16.21 -4.59
CA ALA A 322 9.21 -16.09 -5.96
C ALA A 322 8.29 -17.26 -6.38
N ASP A 323 8.28 -18.35 -5.62
CA ASP A 323 7.55 -19.59 -5.89
C ASP A 323 6.08 -19.54 -5.46
N LYS A 324 5.74 -18.65 -4.52
CA LYS A 324 4.37 -18.47 -4.01
C LYS A 324 3.62 -17.39 -4.76
N THR A 325 2.31 -17.56 -4.86
CA THR A 325 1.42 -16.53 -5.43
C THR A 325 1.02 -15.51 -4.36
N LEU A 326 1.16 -14.21 -4.66
CA LEU A 326 0.72 -13.12 -3.78
C LEU A 326 -0.48 -12.38 -4.39
N LEU A 327 -1.57 -12.28 -3.63
CA LEU A 327 -2.82 -11.65 -4.05
C LEU A 327 -3.20 -10.49 -3.13
N GLU A 328 -3.54 -9.34 -3.71
CA GLU A 328 -3.97 -8.16 -2.96
C GLU A 328 -5.49 -8.20 -2.70
N PHE A 329 -5.87 -8.39 -1.43
CA PHE A 329 -7.25 -8.51 -0.93
C PHE A 329 -7.63 -7.37 0.06
N GLY A 330 -7.02 -6.20 -0.12
CA GLY A 330 -7.09 -5.08 0.80
C GLY A 330 -8.12 -4.01 0.47
N LEU A 331 -8.73 -4.01 -0.72
CA LEU A 331 -9.67 -2.98 -1.20
C LEU A 331 -10.62 -2.44 -0.10
N ARG A 332 -11.30 -3.33 0.64
CA ARG A 332 -12.28 -2.98 1.69
C ARG A 332 -11.70 -2.29 2.95
N ARG A 333 -10.38 -2.20 3.06
CA ARG A 333 -9.63 -1.57 4.16
C ARG A 333 -8.74 -0.42 3.69
N ALA A 334 -8.65 -0.21 2.38
CA ALA A 334 -7.83 0.86 1.82
C ALA A 334 -8.39 2.24 2.19
N GLN A 335 -7.53 3.25 2.18
CA GLN A 335 -7.85 4.58 2.69
C GLN A 335 -8.49 5.46 1.60
N GLY A 336 -9.77 5.82 1.78
CA GLY A 336 -10.48 6.73 0.89
C GLY A 336 -10.93 6.09 -0.44
N PRO A 337 -11.61 6.87 -1.31
CA PRO A 337 -12.21 6.35 -2.54
C PRO A 337 -11.19 5.89 -3.59
N ASP A 338 -10.01 6.52 -3.64
CA ASP A 338 -8.95 6.19 -4.59
C ASP A 338 -7.93 5.18 -4.01
N GLY A 339 -7.75 5.15 -2.69
CA GLY A 339 -6.69 4.37 -2.05
C GLY A 339 -6.74 2.88 -2.39
N GLY A 340 -7.93 2.31 -2.60
CA GLY A 340 -8.07 0.92 -3.03
C GLY A 340 -7.61 0.67 -4.47
N LEU A 341 -7.92 1.58 -5.39
CA LEU A 341 -7.53 1.47 -6.80
C LEU A 341 -6.02 1.67 -6.96
N SER A 342 -5.50 2.74 -6.36
CA SER A 342 -4.07 3.04 -6.32
C SER A 342 -3.29 1.91 -5.63
N ALA A 343 -3.79 1.36 -4.51
CA ALA A 343 -3.12 0.25 -3.83
C ALA A 343 -2.92 -0.96 -4.75
N SER A 344 -3.96 -1.39 -5.45
CA SER A 344 -3.88 -2.55 -6.35
C SER A 344 -2.83 -2.34 -7.45
N LYS A 345 -2.78 -1.14 -8.06
CA LYS A 345 -1.78 -0.77 -9.08
C LYS A 345 -0.36 -0.91 -8.55
N TYR A 346 -0.08 -0.30 -7.41
CA TYR A 346 1.28 -0.25 -6.87
C TYR A 346 1.70 -1.53 -6.13
N CYS A 347 0.74 -2.32 -5.62
CA CYS A 347 1.03 -3.68 -5.13
C CYS A 347 1.49 -4.60 -6.26
N TYR A 348 0.81 -4.54 -7.41
CA TYR A 348 1.20 -5.31 -8.59
C TYR A 348 2.57 -4.88 -9.10
N LEU A 349 2.85 -3.57 -9.18
CA LEU A 349 4.18 -3.04 -9.48
C LEU A 349 5.24 -3.60 -8.52
N GLY A 350 4.97 -3.56 -7.22
CA GLY A 350 5.91 -4.03 -6.18
C GLY A 350 6.13 -5.55 -6.16
N GLY A 351 5.31 -6.34 -6.85
CA GLY A 351 5.57 -7.77 -7.06
C GLY A 351 4.42 -8.72 -6.75
N PHE A 352 3.22 -8.23 -6.43
CA PHE A 352 2.03 -9.07 -6.31
C PHE A 352 1.55 -9.57 -7.67
N ASP A 353 0.91 -10.73 -7.69
CA ASP A 353 0.54 -11.44 -8.93
C ASP A 353 -0.87 -11.14 -9.41
N GLY A 354 -1.75 -10.71 -8.50
CA GLY A 354 -3.11 -10.34 -8.82
C GLY A 354 -3.81 -9.58 -7.69
N THR A 355 -5.05 -9.18 -7.96
CA THR A 355 -5.89 -8.43 -7.03
C THR A 355 -7.33 -8.95 -7.04
N SER A 356 -8.05 -8.72 -5.95
CA SER A 356 -9.51 -8.84 -5.89
C SER A 356 -10.27 -7.63 -6.44
N ASN A 357 -9.57 -6.51 -6.69
CA ASN A 357 -10.16 -5.26 -7.13
C ASN A 357 -10.49 -5.29 -8.63
N VAL A 358 -11.75 -5.56 -8.94
CA VAL A 358 -12.25 -5.67 -10.32
C VAL A 358 -12.00 -4.38 -11.15
N LEU A 359 -12.11 -3.20 -10.53
CA LEU A 359 -11.86 -1.94 -11.23
C LEU A 359 -10.38 -1.80 -11.62
N ALA A 360 -9.46 -2.21 -10.75
CA ALA A 360 -8.03 -2.23 -11.05
C ALA A 360 -7.71 -3.20 -12.20
N GLY A 361 -8.37 -4.36 -12.25
CA GLY A 361 -8.24 -5.29 -13.38
C GLY A 361 -8.71 -4.68 -14.70
N LYS A 362 -9.85 -3.97 -14.68
CA LYS A 362 -10.38 -3.28 -15.86
C LYS A 362 -9.46 -2.17 -16.36
N LEU A 363 -8.95 -1.33 -15.46
CA LEU A 363 -8.19 -0.12 -15.81
C LEU A 363 -6.71 -0.39 -16.11
N TYR A 364 -6.11 -1.36 -15.43
CA TYR A 364 -4.66 -1.59 -15.48
C TYR A 364 -4.27 -2.97 -16.02
N GLY A 365 -5.24 -3.81 -16.38
CA GLY A 365 -4.98 -5.16 -16.89
C GLY A 365 -4.38 -6.10 -15.84
N ILE A 366 -4.56 -5.82 -14.55
CA ILE A 366 -4.05 -6.64 -13.45
C ILE A 366 -4.89 -7.93 -13.36
N PRO A 367 -4.26 -9.12 -13.24
CA PRO A 367 -5.00 -10.36 -13.07
C PRO A 367 -5.95 -10.32 -11.88
N ILE A 368 -7.23 -10.64 -12.11
CA ILE A 368 -8.25 -10.71 -11.06
C ILE A 368 -8.31 -12.12 -10.47
N LYS A 369 -8.30 -12.19 -9.15
CA LYS A 369 -8.50 -13.41 -8.37
C LYS A 369 -9.48 -13.16 -7.23
N GLY A 370 -10.38 -14.11 -7.03
CA GLY A 370 -11.41 -14.04 -6.00
C GLY A 370 -12.17 -15.36 -5.92
N THR A 371 -12.87 -15.55 -4.80
CA THR A 371 -13.66 -16.75 -4.50
C THR A 371 -14.96 -16.28 -3.85
N HIS A 372 -15.70 -17.15 -3.18
CA HIS A 372 -16.82 -16.76 -2.33
C HIS A 372 -16.40 -16.34 -0.91
N ALA A 373 -17.34 -15.77 -0.16
CA ALA A 373 -17.18 -15.29 1.21
C ALA A 373 -17.99 -16.15 2.20
N HIS A 374 -17.71 -16.02 3.50
CA HIS A 374 -18.47 -16.72 4.56
C HIS A 374 -19.96 -16.42 4.50
N ALA A 375 -20.36 -15.21 4.10
CA ALA A 375 -21.77 -14.85 3.95
C ALA A 375 -22.51 -15.74 2.93
N TYR A 376 -21.82 -16.18 1.87
CA TYR A 376 -22.38 -17.12 0.89
C TYR A 376 -22.50 -18.53 1.46
N VAL A 377 -21.57 -18.96 2.31
CA VAL A 377 -21.66 -20.27 2.98
C VAL A 377 -22.82 -20.27 3.98
N ASN A 378 -22.93 -19.20 4.78
CA ASN A 378 -23.97 -19.03 5.80
C ASN A 378 -25.38 -18.79 5.24
N SER A 379 -25.54 -18.54 3.93
CA SER A 379 -26.87 -18.39 3.33
C SER A 379 -27.56 -19.72 3.03
N TYR A 380 -26.92 -20.84 3.36
CA TYR A 380 -27.45 -22.19 3.19
C TYR A 380 -27.55 -22.86 4.56
N GLU A 381 -28.74 -23.32 4.92
CA GLU A 381 -28.99 -24.12 6.12
C GLU A 381 -28.87 -25.61 5.81
N CYS A 382 -29.36 -26.03 4.64
CA CYS A 382 -29.38 -27.43 4.24
C CYS A 382 -29.38 -27.63 2.72
N LEU A 383 -29.42 -28.89 2.28
CA LEU A 383 -29.44 -29.25 0.86
C LEU A 383 -30.76 -28.88 0.17
N ASP A 384 -31.82 -28.59 0.92
CA ASP A 384 -33.10 -28.16 0.35
C ASP A 384 -33.09 -26.73 -0.18
N ASP A 385 -32.08 -25.94 0.22
CA ASP A 385 -31.83 -24.60 -0.31
C ASP A 385 -31.23 -24.63 -1.73
N LEU A 386 -30.87 -25.81 -2.26
CA LEU A 386 -30.39 -25.98 -3.63
C LEU A 386 -31.55 -25.96 -4.64
N SER A 387 -31.59 -24.90 -5.45
CA SER A 387 -32.50 -24.78 -6.60
C SER A 387 -32.08 -25.67 -7.77
N GLU A 388 -30.78 -25.78 -8.01
CA GLU A 388 -30.18 -26.64 -9.02
C GLU A 388 -29.41 -27.77 -8.34
N ARG A 389 -29.60 -29.00 -8.82
CA ARG A 389 -29.02 -30.23 -8.23
C ARG A 389 -28.25 -31.07 -9.24
N GLU A 390 -28.23 -30.64 -10.50
CA GLU A 390 -27.54 -31.30 -11.58
C GLU A 390 -26.42 -30.43 -12.16
N LEU A 391 -25.42 -31.08 -12.75
CA LEU A 391 -24.33 -30.43 -13.47
C LEU A 391 -24.19 -31.06 -14.85
N CYS A 392 -24.04 -30.24 -15.89
CA CYS A 392 -23.73 -30.73 -17.24
C CYS A 392 -22.30 -31.26 -17.29
N ASP A 393 -22.13 -32.51 -17.66
CA ASP A 393 -20.82 -33.09 -17.97
C ASP A 393 -20.13 -32.29 -19.08
N ARG A 394 -18.84 -31.96 -18.89
CA ARG A 394 -18.09 -31.11 -19.83
C ARG A 394 -17.90 -31.75 -21.20
N LEU A 395 -17.79 -33.07 -21.29
CA LEU A 395 -17.47 -33.80 -22.52
C LEU A 395 -18.74 -34.31 -23.20
N SER A 396 -19.64 -34.95 -22.45
CA SER A 396 -20.86 -35.53 -23.03
C SER A 396 -22.02 -34.53 -23.15
N GLY A 397 -22.00 -33.44 -22.37
CA GLY A 397 -23.12 -32.50 -22.26
C GLY A 397 -24.33 -33.04 -21.50
N GLU A 398 -24.26 -34.27 -20.98
CA GLU A 398 -25.34 -34.91 -20.22
C GLU A 398 -25.48 -34.30 -18.83
N ARG A 399 -26.71 -34.14 -18.35
CA ARG A 399 -27.01 -33.68 -16.98
C ARG A 399 -26.78 -34.82 -16.00
N ARG A 400 -25.83 -34.65 -15.09
CA ARG A 400 -25.52 -35.61 -14.01
C ARG A 400 -26.17 -35.17 -12.70
N PRO A 401 -26.66 -36.11 -11.86
CA PRO A 401 -27.23 -35.79 -10.53
C PRO A 401 -26.13 -35.41 -9.53
N PHE A 402 -25.59 -34.20 -9.69
CA PHE A 402 -24.37 -33.73 -9.05
C PHE A 402 -24.47 -33.70 -7.52
N THR A 403 -25.59 -33.29 -6.95
CA THR A 403 -25.81 -33.30 -5.50
C THR A 403 -25.70 -34.72 -4.93
N ASN A 404 -26.27 -35.71 -5.62
CA ASN A 404 -26.23 -37.11 -5.21
C ASN A 404 -24.80 -37.67 -5.29
N LEU A 405 -24.05 -37.31 -6.33
CA LEU A 405 -22.63 -37.67 -6.46
C LEU A 405 -21.81 -37.09 -5.30
N CYS A 406 -22.04 -35.84 -4.93
CA CYS A 406 -21.33 -35.22 -3.79
C CYS A 406 -21.61 -35.96 -2.47
N LEU A 407 -22.87 -36.33 -2.22
CA LEU A 407 -23.24 -37.10 -1.03
C LEU A 407 -22.63 -38.51 -1.03
N GLN A 408 -22.63 -39.17 -2.19
CA GLN A 408 -21.99 -40.47 -2.35
C GLN A 408 -20.49 -40.38 -2.01
N TYR A 409 -19.78 -39.42 -2.59
CA TYR A 409 -18.34 -39.28 -2.34
C TYR A 409 -18.02 -38.83 -0.93
N LEU A 410 -18.87 -38.04 -0.28
CA LEU A 410 -18.71 -37.71 1.13
C LEU A 410 -18.75 -38.96 2.01
N ASN A 411 -19.67 -39.89 1.74
CA ASN A 411 -19.75 -41.18 2.44
C ASN A 411 -18.52 -42.05 2.17
N GLU A 412 -18.03 -42.10 0.92
CA GLU A 412 -16.81 -42.83 0.55
C GLU A 412 -15.55 -42.24 1.21
N LEU A 413 -15.53 -40.91 1.44
CA LEU A 413 -14.44 -40.19 2.10
C LEU A 413 -14.38 -40.40 3.61
N GLY A 414 -15.50 -40.71 4.26
CA GLY A 414 -15.58 -40.86 5.72
C GLY A 414 -14.49 -41.78 6.32
N PRO A 415 -14.36 -43.04 5.86
CA PRO A 415 -13.33 -43.96 6.34
C PRO A 415 -11.90 -43.51 6.04
N ILE A 416 -11.69 -42.80 4.93
CA ILE A 416 -10.36 -42.32 4.48
C ILE A 416 -9.90 -41.18 5.40
N LEU A 417 -10.77 -40.20 5.59
CA LEU A 417 -10.47 -38.99 6.35
C LEU A 417 -10.62 -39.21 7.87
N LYS A 418 -11.18 -40.35 8.30
CA LYS A 418 -11.51 -40.72 9.68
C LYS A 418 -12.53 -39.76 10.31
N ILE A 419 -13.58 -39.46 9.56
CA ILE A 419 -14.71 -38.63 10.00
C ILE A 419 -16.03 -39.38 9.78
N LEU A 420 -17.06 -38.97 10.50
CA LEU A 420 -18.42 -39.35 10.18
C LEU A 420 -19.02 -38.30 9.22
N PRO A 421 -19.64 -38.69 8.09
CA PRO A 421 -20.30 -37.74 7.19
C PRO A 421 -21.29 -36.81 7.91
N GLU A 422 -21.91 -37.28 9.00
CA GLU A 422 -22.83 -36.52 9.84
C GLU A 422 -22.16 -35.41 10.66
N GLU A 423 -20.83 -35.44 10.84
CA GLU A 423 -20.07 -34.36 11.47
C GLU A 423 -19.92 -33.14 10.56
N THR A 424 -20.14 -33.30 9.24
CA THR A 424 -20.06 -32.20 8.29
C THR A 424 -21.31 -31.31 8.33
N HIS A 425 -21.11 -30.00 8.12
CA HIS A 425 -22.20 -29.05 8.06
C HIS A 425 -22.93 -29.15 6.71
N LYS A 426 -24.19 -29.58 6.72
CA LYS A 426 -24.99 -29.79 5.49
C LYS A 426 -25.20 -28.52 4.67
N GLY A 427 -25.38 -27.38 5.33
CA GLY A 427 -25.46 -26.07 4.66
C GLY A 427 -24.13 -25.67 3.99
N GLU A 428 -22.99 -26.06 4.55
CA GLU A 428 -21.69 -25.78 3.94
C GLU A 428 -21.49 -26.60 2.67
N LEU A 429 -21.85 -27.89 2.72
CA LEU A 429 -21.88 -28.75 1.53
C LEU A 429 -22.83 -28.19 0.46
N ALA A 430 -24.03 -27.76 0.84
CA ALA A 430 -24.99 -27.14 -0.08
C ALA A 430 -24.40 -25.89 -0.76
N ALA A 431 -23.77 -25.01 0.01
CA ALA A 431 -23.11 -23.83 -0.55
C ALA A 431 -22.00 -24.21 -1.54
N PHE A 432 -21.18 -25.21 -1.23
CA PHE A 432 -20.11 -25.66 -2.13
C PHE A 432 -20.65 -26.29 -3.42
N ILE A 433 -21.70 -27.11 -3.32
CA ILE A 433 -22.39 -27.69 -4.48
C ILE A 433 -22.94 -26.58 -5.37
N SER A 434 -23.66 -25.62 -4.78
CA SER A 434 -24.23 -24.47 -5.49
C SER A 434 -23.15 -23.67 -6.22
N TYR A 435 -22.03 -23.38 -5.54
CA TYR A 435 -20.92 -22.64 -6.13
C TYR A 435 -20.21 -23.42 -7.23
N ALA A 436 -20.04 -24.73 -7.06
CA ALA A 436 -19.44 -25.61 -8.06
C ALA A 436 -20.33 -25.74 -9.31
N ILE A 437 -21.65 -25.77 -9.16
CA ILE A 437 -22.59 -25.75 -10.30
C ILE A 437 -22.46 -24.45 -11.09
N ALA A 438 -22.34 -23.31 -10.41
CA ALA A 438 -22.20 -22.01 -11.05
C ALA A 438 -20.80 -21.81 -11.69
N PHE A 439 -19.74 -22.33 -11.06
CA PHE A 439 -18.35 -22.12 -11.46
C PHE A 439 -17.53 -23.41 -11.53
N PRO A 440 -17.91 -24.40 -12.36
CA PRO A 440 -17.36 -25.75 -12.31
C PRO A 440 -15.88 -25.82 -12.72
N THR A 441 -15.39 -24.85 -13.51
CA THR A 441 -13.98 -24.78 -13.93
C THR A 441 -13.08 -24.00 -12.96
N ASN A 442 -13.65 -23.22 -12.03
CA ASN A 442 -12.91 -22.31 -11.14
C ASN A 442 -13.31 -22.52 -9.67
N PHE A 443 -13.76 -23.72 -9.32
CA PHE A 443 -14.24 -24.03 -7.99
C PHE A 443 -13.10 -23.96 -6.96
N LEU A 444 -13.17 -22.98 -6.06
CA LEU A 444 -12.28 -22.82 -4.92
C LEU A 444 -13.11 -22.54 -3.66
N ALA A 445 -13.00 -23.43 -2.69
CA ALA A 445 -13.87 -23.42 -1.51
C ALA A 445 -13.26 -22.70 -0.30
N LEU A 446 -14.05 -21.87 0.39
CA LEU A 446 -13.71 -21.34 1.71
C LEU A 446 -14.12 -22.33 2.80
N VAL A 447 -13.15 -22.98 3.44
CA VAL A 447 -13.39 -24.21 4.23
C VAL A 447 -13.41 -24.02 5.74
N ASP A 448 -13.24 -22.80 6.24
CA ASP A 448 -13.10 -22.50 7.66
C ASP A 448 -14.32 -21.77 8.25
N THR A 449 -15.50 -21.96 7.67
CA THR A 449 -16.73 -21.35 8.19
C THR A 449 -17.19 -22.01 9.49
N TYR A 450 -17.08 -23.34 9.58
CA TYR A 450 -17.48 -24.11 10.77
C TYR A 450 -16.29 -24.87 11.39
N ASP A 451 -15.73 -25.83 10.67
CA ASP A 451 -14.53 -26.58 11.06
C ASP A 451 -13.78 -27.02 9.81
N VAL A 452 -12.50 -26.66 9.72
CA VAL A 452 -11.65 -26.94 8.55
C VAL A 452 -11.52 -28.43 8.28
N LEU A 453 -11.16 -29.21 9.29
CA LEU A 453 -10.75 -30.60 9.10
C LEU A 453 -11.94 -31.57 9.17
N LYS A 454 -12.97 -31.22 9.95
CA LYS A 454 -14.15 -32.05 10.15
C LYS A 454 -15.30 -31.76 9.19
N SER A 455 -15.38 -30.55 8.63
CA SER A 455 -16.48 -30.15 7.75
C SER A 455 -15.99 -29.66 6.40
N GLY A 456 -15.21 -28.57 6.36
CA GLY A 456 -14.90 -27.87 5.12
C GLY A 456 -14.04 -28.66 4.15
N VAL A 457 -12.93 -29.26 4.60
CA VAL A 457 -12.05 -30.10 3.76
C VAL A 457 -12.78 -31.35 3.25
N PRO A 458 -13.50 -32.12 4.07
CA PRO A 458 -14.34 -33.22 3.60
C PRO A 458 -15.37 -32.81 2.55
N ASN A 459 -16.12 -31.72 2.81
CA ASN A 459 -17.12 -31.20 1.88
C ASN A 459 -16.47 -30.77 0.55
N PHE A 460 -15.34 -30.05 0.61
CA PHE A 460 -14.58 -29.66 -0.57
C PHE A 460 -14.14 -30.87 -1.39
N LEU A 461 -13.56 -31.89 -0.75
CA LEU A 461 -13.06 -33.10 -1.43
C LEU A 461 -14.20 -33.90 -2.08
N ALA A 462 -15.36 -33.98 -1.44
CA ALA A 462 -16.54 -34.63 -1.99
C ALA A 462 -17.01 -33.92 -3.27
N VAL A 463 -17.11 -32.58 -3.24
CA VAL A 463 -17.48 -31.76 -4.39
C VAL A 463 -16.42 -31.81 -5.49
N ALA A 464 -15.13 -31.74 -5.14
CA ALA A 464 -14.03 -31.84 -6.09
C ALA A 464 -14.00 -33.19 -6.82
N ARG A 465 -14.31 -34.28 -6.11
CA ARG A 465 -14.42 -35.62 -6.70
C ARG A 465 -15.63 -35.75 -7.61
N ALA A 466 -16.78 -35.18 -7.23
CA ALA A 466 -17.96 -35.13 -8.08
C ALA A 466 -17.72 -34.28 -9.34
N LEU A 467 -16.98 -33.16 -9.24
CA LEU A 467 -16.58 -32.36 -10.39
C LEU A 467 -15.73 -33.17 -11.37
N HIS A 468 -14.83 -34.02 -10.85
CA HIS A 468 -14.02 -34.91 -11.68
C HIS A 468 -14.86 -35.88 -12.52
N GLU A 469 -15.90 -36.49 -11.94
CA GLU A 469 -16.84 -37.36 -12.68
C GLU A 469 -17.55 -36.62 -13.81
N CYS A 470 -17.80 -35.32 -13.62
CA CYS A 470 -18.43 -34.46 -14.62
C CYS A 470 -17.40 -33.83 -15.60
N ASN A 471 -16.16 -34.33 -15.62
CA ASN A 471 -15.06 -33.84 -16.47
C ASN A 471 -14.65 -32.37 -16.21
N TYR A 472 -14.77 -31.93 -14.96
CA TYR A 472 -14.22 -30.67 -14.45
C TYR A 472 -13.11 -30.91 -13.43
N GLN A 473 -12.39 -29.85 -13.09
CA GLN A 473 -11.33 -29.89 -12.08
C GLN A 473 -11.51 -28.71 -11.12
N ALA A 474 -11.53 -29.02 -9.83
CA ALA A 474 -11.46 -28.01 -8.78
C ALA A 474 -10.08 -27.33 -8.77
N VAL A 475 -10.04 -26.09 -8.29
CA VAL A 475 -8.80 -25.29 -8.18
C VAL A 475 -8.12 -25.52 -6.84
N GLY A 476 -8.89 -25.54 -5.74
CA GLY A 476 -8.35 -25.73 -4.39
C GLY A 476 -9.24 -25.15 -3.30
N LEU A 477 -8.63 -24.75 -2.18
CA LEU A 477 -9.37 -24.20 -1.04
C LEU A 477 -8.69 -22.97 -0.42
N ARG A 478 -9.44 -22.21 0.38
CA ARG A 478 -8.99 -21.06 1.16
C ARG A 478 -9.16 -21.29 2.65
N LEU A 479 -8.10 -21.00 3.40
CA LEU A 479 -8.05 -20.91 4.86
C LEU A 479 -8.01 -19.41 5.25
N ASP A 480 -8.91 -18.95 6.12
CA ASP A 480 -8.98 -17.56 6.59
C ASP A 480 -8.83 -17.45 8.12
N SER A 481 -8.52 -18.53 8.83
CA SER A 481 -8.40 -18.54 10.29
C SER A 481 -7.68 -19.79 10.82
N GLY A 482 -7.37 -19.78 12.12
CA GLY A 482 -6.67 -20.86 12.81
C GLY A 482 -5.16 -20.84 12.62
N ASP A 483 -4.50 -21.92 13.03
CA ASP A 483 -3.07 -22.12 12.81
C ASP A 483 -2.82 -22.50 11.34
N LEU A 484 -2.48 -21.51 10.52
CA LEU A 484 -2.32 -21.67 9.07
C LEU A 484 -1.20 -22.67 8.70
N ALA A 485 -0.12 -22.72 9.48
CA ALA A 485 0.97 -23.68 9.22
C ALA A 485 0.47 -25.10 9.44
N TYR A 486 -0.08 -25.38 10.63
CA TYR A 486 -0.62 -26.69 10.97
C TYR A 486 -1.75 -27.13 10.03
N LEU A 487 -2.72 -26.25 9.79
CA LEU A 487 -3.89 -26.55 8.98
C LEU A 487 -3.50 -26.81 7.52
N SER A 488 -2.60 -26.00 6.94
CA SER A 488 -2.17 -26.23 5.55
C SER A 488 -1.47 -27.58 5.37
N MET A 489 -0.62 -27.99 6.32
CA MET A 489 0.03 -29.30 6.28
C MET A 489 -0.98 -30.44 6.39
N LYS A 490 -1.95 -30.33 7.32
CA LYS A 490 -3.01 -31.32 7.48
C LYS A 490 -3.91 -31.41 6.25
N VAL A 491 -4.23 -30.29 5.63
CA VAL A 491 -4.95 -30.25 4.35
C VAL A 491 -4.17 -30.99 3.27
N ARG A 492 -2.85 -30.73 3.13
CA ARG A 492 -2.01 -31.40 2.13
C ARG A 492 -1.93 -32.91 2.35
N GLU A 493 -1.82 -33.35 3.60
CA GLU A 493 -1.87 -34.77 3.97
C GLU A 493 -3.18 -35.42 3.51
N LYS A 494 -4.32 -34.75 3.76
CA LYS A 494 -5.65 -35.23 3.31
C LYS A 494 -5.78 -35.26 1.79
N PHE A 495 -5.21 -34.27 1.09
CA PHE A 495 -5.16 -34.27 -0.38
C PHE A 495 -4.38 -35.47 -0.91
N HIS A 496 -3.22 -35.76 -0.32
CA HIS A 496 -2.40 -36.91 -0.70
C HIS A 496 -3.11 -38.25 -0.44
N GLU A 497 -3.71 -38.45 0.73
CA GLU A 497 -4.48 -39.66 1.08
C GLU A 497 -5.59 -39.94 0.04
N VAL A 498 -6.33 -38.90 -0.33
CA VAL A 498 -7.45 -38.99 -1.27
C VAL A 498 -6.98 -39.17 -2.71
N ALA A 499 -5.90 -38.49 -3.11
CA ALA A 499 -5.29 -38.64 -4.42
C ALA A 499 -4.85 -40.09 -4.68
N ILE A 500 -4.19 -40.72 -3.70
CA ILE A 500 -3.80 -42.14 -3.79
C ILE A 500 -5.04 -43.02 -3.88
N LYS A 501 -6.03 -42.80 -3.00
CA LYS A 501 -7.19 -43.68 -2.89
C LYS A 501 -8.06 -43.69 -4.14
N PHE A 502 -8.25 -42.54 -4.78
CA PHE A 502 -9.02 -42.44 -6.03
C PHE A 502 -8.15 -42.56 -7.30
N ASN A 503 -6.83 -42.72 -7.16
CA ASN A 503 -5.88 -42.72 -8.27
C ASN A 503 -5.95 -41.44 -9.12
N LEU A 504 -6.04 -40.29 -8.45
CA LEU A 504 -6.18 -38.96 -9.04
C LEU A 504 -5.02 -38.05 -8.59
N PRO A 505 -3.83 -38.14 -9.22
CA PRO A 505 -2.62 -37.47 -8.73
C PRO A 505 -2.74 -35.94 -8.71
N TYR A 506 -3.56 -35.34 -9.58
CA TYR A 506 -3.73 -33.88 -9.61
C TYR A 506 -4.35 -33.33 -8.31
N MET A 507 -5.11 -34.14 -7.55
CA MET A 507 -5.75 -33.72 -6.30
C MET A 507 -4.72 -33.41 -5.21
N GLU A 508 -3.53 -34.02 -5.26
CA GLU A 508 -2.44 -33.74 -4.34
C GLU A 508 -1.95 -32.29 -4.44
N HIS A 509 -2.10 -31.67 -5.61
CA HIS A 509 -1.59 -30.33 -5.94
C HIS A 509 -2.69 -29.26 -5.99
N PHE A 510 -3.85 -29.50 -5.38
CA PHE A 510 -4.84 -28.44 -5.19
C PHE A 510 -4.23 -27.23 -4.47
N ASN A 511 -4.57 -26.04 -4.96
CA ASN A 511 -4.04 -24.79 -4.45
C ASN A 511 -4.54 -24.53 -3.03
N ILE A 512 -3.63 -24.33 -2.07
CA ILE A 512 -3.98 -23.89 -0.71
C ILE A 512 -3.73 -22.39 -0.62
N VAL A 513 -4.83 -21.63 -0.54
CA VAL A 513 -4.79 -20.18 -0.34
C VAL A 513 -4.93 -19.88 1.15
N ALA A 514 -4.05 -19.07 1.71
CA ALA A 514 -4.21 -18.54 3.06
C ALA A 514 -4.50 -17.04 3.02
N SER A 515 -5.47 -16.61 3.81
CA SER A 515 -5.76 -15.21 4.09
C SER A 515 -5.95 -15.01 5.61
N ASN A 516 -6.11 -13.75 6.02
CA ASN A 516 -6.31 -13.25 7.39
C ASN A 516 -5.07 -12.75 8.14
N ASP A 517 -5.08 -11.44 8.39
CA ASP A 517 -4.08 -10.70 9.17
C ASP A 517 -2.60 -11.01 8.87
N ILE A 518 -2.31 -11.44 7.64
CA ILE A 518 -0.96 -11.76 7.18
C ILE A 518 -0.15 -10.47 7.09
N ASN A 519 0.98 -10.45 7.78
CA ASN A 519 2.03 -9.44 7.67
C ASN A 519 3.38 -10.12 7.38
N GLU A 520 4.45 -9.33 7.17
CA GLU A 520 5.79 -9.86 6.88
C GLU A 520 6.29 -10.82 7.97
N ASP A 521 6.06 -10.51 9.24
CA ASP A 521 6.53 -11.33 10.38
C ASP A 521 5.78 -12.66 10.43
N THR A 522 4.48 -12.66 10.11
CA THR A 522 3.68 -13.88 9.93
C THR A 522 4.24 -14.75 8.80
N LEU A 523 4.59 -14.17 7.65
CA LEU A 523 5.16 -14.93 6.52
C LEU A 523 6.49 -15.59 6.88
N VAL A 524 7.40 -14.84 7.53
CA VAL A 524 8.68 -15.38 8.00
C VAL A 524 8.48 -16.48 9.04
N SER A 525 7.48 -16.32 9.92
CA SER A 525 7.14 -17.34 10.91
C SER A 525 6.60 -18.63 10.27
N LEU A 526 5.73 -18.50 9.28
CA LEU A 526 5.19 -19.63 8.53
C LEU A 526 6.31 -20.40 7.83
N GLU A 527 7.21 -19.70 7.12
CA GLU A 527 8.33 -20.34 6.41
C GLU A 527 9.25 -21.12 7.38
N LYS A 528 9.53 -20.56 8.56
CA LYS A 528 10.35 -21.23 9.59
C LYS A 528 9.69 -22.49 10.17
N GLN A 529 8.37 -22.49 10.32
CA GLN A 529 7.62 -23.63 10.83
C GLN A 529 7.45 -24.74 9.78
N GLY A 530 7.54 -24.37 8.50
CA GLY A 530 7.11 -25.20 7.39
C GLY A 530 5.59 -25.11 7.20
N HIS A 531 5.15 -24.91 5.96
CA HIS A 531 3.74 -24.87 5.59
C HIS A 531 3.52 -25.44 4.19
N ALA A 532 2.27 -25.81 3.88
CA ALA A 532 1.89 -26.29 2.54
C ALA A 532 1.08 -25.27 1.72
N ILE A 533 1.05 -24.01 2.16
CA ILE A 533 0.39 -22.88 1.48
C ILE A 533 1.10 -22.56 0.16
N ASP A 534 0.30 -22.34 -0.88
CA ASP A 534 0.73 -22.04 -2.25
C ASP A 534 0.50 -20.57 -2.62
N SER A 535 -0.56 -19.96 -2.06
CA SER A 535 -0.97 -18.59 -2.34
C SER A 535 -1.33 -17.83 -1.06
N PHE A 536 -0.96 -16.56 -0.97
CA PHE A 536 -1.35 -15.67 0.14
C PHE A 536 -2.23 -14.52 -0.34
N GLY A 537 -3.40 -14.38 0.30
CA GLY A 537 -4.30 -13.24 0.14
C GLY A 537 -4.06 -12.22 1.26
N ILE A 538 -3.44 -11.10 0.93
CA ILE A 538 -2.98 -10.10 1.92
C ILE A 538 -3.80 -8.82 1.78
N GLY A 539 -4.35 -8.35 2.90
CA GLY A 539 -5.27 -7.21 2.95
C GLY A 539 -4.71 -5.99 3.68
N THR A 540 -5.15 -5.80 4.93
CA THR A 540 -4.93 -4.57 5.72
C THR A 540 -3.47 -4.13 5.79
N HIS A 541 -2.56 -5.03 6.20
CA HIS A 541 -1.13 -4.71 6.39
C HIS A 541 -0.43 -4.21 5.14
N LEU A 542 -0.90 -4.68 3.98
CA LEU A 542 -0.37 -4.31 2.67
C LEU A 542 -0.85 -2.92 2.25
N VAL A 543 -2.17 -2.76 2.07
CA VAL A 543 -2.74 -1.56 1.43
C VAL A 543 -2.78 -0.33 2.33
N THR A 544 -2.81 -0.52 3.65
CA THR A 544 -2.75 0.57 4.62
C THR A 544 -1.33 0.90 5.06
N CYS A 545 -0.35 0.07 4.66
CA CYS A 545 1.03 0.16 5.14
C CYS A 545 1.11 0.28 6.67
N GLN A 546 0.38 -0.57 7.41
CA GLN A 546 0.07 -0.36 8.83
C GLN A 546 1.31 -0.06 9.70
N LYS A 547 2.46 -0.70 9.44
CA LYS A 547 3.73 -0.46 10.15
C LYS A 547 4.19 1.01 10.04
N GLN A 548 3.94 1.65 8.90
CA GLN A 548 4.30 3.04 8.63
C GLN A 548 3.40 3.58 7.50
N PRO A 549 2.29 4.29 7.82
CA PRO A 549 1.28 4.70 6.84
C PRO A 549 1.67 5.94 6.00
N ALA A 550 2.92 6.39 6.07
CA ALA A 550 3.43 7.52 5.29
C ALA A 550 4.93 7.39 5.02
N LEU A 551 5.36 7.69 3.79
CA LEU A 551 6.77 7.67 3.39
C LEU A 551 7.56 8.88 3.94
N GLY A 552 6.92 10.05 3.95
CA GLY A 552 7.56 11.29 4.40
C GLY A 552 8.32 12.01 3.28
N CYS A 553 7.78 12.01 2.06
CA CYS A 553 8.23 12.88 0.99
C CYS A 553 8.06 14.36 1.37
N VAL A 554 8.91 15.18 0.80
CA VAL A 554 8.91 16.63 0.91
C VAL A 554 9.21 17.27 -0.42
N TYR A 555 8.61 18.44 -0.64
CA TYR A 555 8.80 19.27 -1.81
C TYR A 555 9.50 20.57 -1.38
N LYS A 556 10.65 20.91 -1.97
CA LYS A 556 11.50 21.99 -1.46
C LYS A 556 12.10 22.85 -2.56
N LEU A 557 11.97 24.17 -2.43
CA LEU A 557 12.64 25.15 -3.27
C LEU A 557 14.16 25.03 -3.10
N VAL A 558 14.87 24.79 -4.19
CA VAL A 558 16.34 24.67 -4.22
C VAL A 558 17.00 25.77 -5.04
N GLU A 559 16.25 26.45 -5.91
CA GLU A 559 16.74 27.56 -6.73
C GLU A 559 15.60 28.52 -7.08
N LEU A 560 15.84 29.83 -7.06
CA LEU A 560 14.89 30.86 -7.46
C LEU A 560 15.64 31.98 -8.20
N ALA A 561 15.18 32.34 -9.41
CA ALA A 561 15.80 33.34 -10.26
C ALA A 561 17.30 33.09 -10.47
N ASN A 562 17.67 31.84 -10.78
CA ASN A 562 19.06 31.34 -10.89
C ASN A 562 19.91 31.51 -9.61
N SER A 563 19.28 31.81 -8.47
CA SER A 563 19.93 31.92 -7.17
C SER A 563 19.64 30.67 -6.33
N PRO A 564 20.65 29.87 -5.97
CA PRO A 564 20.48 28.68 -5.14
C PRO A 564 19.91 29.02 -3.76
N ARG A 565 19.01 28.17 -3.26
CA ARG A 565 18.33 28.32 -1.98
C ARG A 565 18.62 27.13 -1.07
N ILE A 566 18.88 27.42 0.20
CA ILE A 566 19.04 26.42 1.25
C ILE A 566 18.09 26.74 2.39
N LYS A 567 17.32 25.73 2.81
CA LYS A 567 16.55 25.80 4.04
C LYS A 567 17.40 25.21 5.16
N VAL A 568 17.91 26.07 6.03
CA VAL A 568 18.60 25.66 7.25
C VAL A 568 17.56 25.25 8.31
N SER A 569 17.92 24.28 9.15
CA SER A 569 17.09 23.82 10.26
C SER A 569 17.97 23.55 11.47
N GLN A 570 17.40 23.67 12.67
CA GLN A 570 18.03 23.21 13.92
C GLN A 570 18.36 21.72 13.89
N ASP A 571 17.61 20.96 13.09
CA ASP A 571 17.88 19.56 12.80
C ASP A 571 18.64 19.47 11.47
N ILE A 572 19.92 19.11 11.54
CA ILE A 572 20.79 18.94 10.36
C ILE A 572 20.18 17.96 9.37
N GLU A 573 19.42 16.96 9.85
CA GLU A 573 18.75 16.01 8.97
C GLU A 573 17.68 16.67 8.08
N LYS A 574 17.22 17.88 8.38
CA LYS A 574 16.20 18.60 7.60
C LYS A 574 16.76 19.68 6.68
N VAL A 575 18.08 19.87 6.67
CA VAL A 575 18.76 20.78 5.75
C VAL A 575 18.62 20.28 4.30
N THR A 576 18.27 21.18 3.38
CA THR A 576 18.10 20.85 1.96
C THR A 576 19.42 20.93 1.20
N ILE A 577 19.58 20.13 0.14
CA ILE A 577 20.70 20.24 -0.78
C ILE A 577 20.33 21.33 -1.84
N PRO A 578 21.07 22.46 -1.91
CA PRO A 578 20.71 23.61 -2.74
C PRO A 578 21.00 23.40 -4.24
N GLY A 579 20.41 24.26 -5.07
CA GLY A 579 20.64 24.37 -6.52
C GLY A 579 20.07 23.22 -7.35
N LYS A 580 20.10 23.38 -8.68
CA LYS A 580 19.84 22.27 -9.63
C LYS A 580 20.93 21.22 -9.56
N LYS A 581 20.52 19.94 -9.61
CA LYS A 581 21.43 18.80 -9.41
C LYS A 581 21.18 17.70 -10.44
N ASN A 582 22.24 17.01 -10.85
CA ASN A 582 22.15 15.74 -11.58
C ASN A 582 22.30 14.57 -10.60
N LEU A 583 21.76 13.41 -10.98
CA LEU A 583 21.79 12.20 -10.18
C LEU A 583 22.35 11.04 -11.00
N TYR A 584 23.42 10.43 -10.47
CA TYR A 584 24.06 9.28 -11.09
C TYR A 584 24.08 8.08 -10.15
N ARG A 585 23.89 6.89 -10.70
CA ARG A 585 24.13 5.62 -10.00
C ARG A 585 25.41 4.98 -10.49
N PHE A 586 26.27 4.61 -9.55
CA PHE A 586 27.53 3.92 -9.81
C PHE A 586 27.35 2.41 -9.62
N TYR A 587 27.86 1.63 -10.57
CA TYR A 587 27.87 0.17 -10.50
C TYR A 587 29.30 -0.36 -10.45
N GLY A 588 29.48 -1.44 -9.69
CA GLY A 588 30.72 -2.19 -9.60
C GLY A 588 30.90 -3.17 -10.76
N HIS A 589 32.02 -3.89 -10.72
CA HIS A 589 32.35 -4.93 -11.71
C HIS A 589 31.38 -6.12 -11.65
N ASP A 590 30.73 -6.33 -10.51
CA ASP A 590 29.71 -7.35 -10.27
C ASP A 590 28.31 -6.93 -10.75
N GLY A 591 28.19 -5.76 -11.39
CA GLY A 591 26.92 -5.19 -11.84
C GLY A 591 26.03 -4.69 -10.71
N LYS A 592 26.53 -4.64 -9.46
CA LYS A 592 25.77 -4.17 -8.30
C LYS A 592 25.93 -2.68 -8.07
N ALA A 593 24.88 -2.03 -7.60
CA ALA A 593 24.90 -0.63 -7.23
C ALA A 593 25.83 -0.38 -6.03
N LEU A 594 26.76 0.58 -6.17
CA LEU A 594 27.75 0.94 -5.15
C LEU A 594 27.32 2.14 -4.30
N CYS A 595 26.89 3.20 -4.99
CA CYS A 595 26.43 4.44 -4.41
C CYS A 595 25.68 5.28 -5.45
N ASP A 596 24.87 6.22 -4.96
CA ASP A 596 24.30 7.28 -5.77
C ASP A 596 25.07 8.57 -5.52
N LEU A 597 25.35 9.32 -6.58
CA LEU A 597 26.13 10.55 -6.56
C LEU A 597 25.30 11.71 -7.12
N LEU A 598 25.13 12.74 -6.29
CA LEU A 598 24.60 14.04 -6.71
C LEU A 598 25.74 14.95 -7.12
N THR A 599 25.55 15.64 -8.25
CA THR A 599 26.45 16.69 -8.74
C THR A 599 25.66 17.98 -8.94
N ARG A 600 26.32 19.13 -9.01
CA ARG A 600 25.71 20.33 -9.59
C ARG A 600 25.43 20.12 -11.07
N ILE A 601 24.51 20.92 -11.60
CA ILE A 601 24.11 20.86 -13.01
C ILE A 601 25.23 21.24 -13.99
N ASP A 602 26.19 22.05 -13.55
CA ASP A 602 27.31 22.57 -14.34
C ASP A 602 28.60 21.75 -14.21
N GLU A 603 28.59 20.72 -13.36
CA GLU A 603 29.70 19.77 -13.26
C GLU A 603 29.72 18.80 -14.45
N PRO A 604 30.90 18.41 -14.95
CA PRO A 604 31.01 17.39 -16.00
C PRO A 604 30.45 16.05 -15.52
N GLU A 605 29.87 15.28 -16.43
CA GLU A 605 29.35 13.96 -16.08
C GLU A 605 30.45 13.04 -15.52
N PRO A 606 30.17 12.29 -14.45
CA PRO A 606 31.10 11.29 -13.93
C PRO A 606 31.50 10.26 -14.99
N GLN A 607 32.79 9.96 -15.08
CA GLN A 607 33.31 9.00 -16.06
C GLN A 607 33.48 7.60 -15.46
N THR A 608 33.32 6.57 -16.30
CA THR A 608 33.64 5.18 -15.94
C THR A 608 35.14 5.00 -15.77
N ALA A 609 35.54 4.02 -14.95
CA ALA A 609 36.94 3.68 -14.63
C ALA A 609 37.77 4.83 -14.02
N THR A 610 37.17 5.97 -13.70
CA THR A 610 37.83 7.11 -13.06
C THR A 610 37.60 7.09 -11.56
N ARG A 611 38.68 7.28 -10.78
CA ARG A 611 38.61 7.33 -9.32
C ARG A 611 38.06 8.69 -8.87
N MET A 612 36.92 8.69 -8.20
CA MET A 612 36.21 9.92 -7.78
C MET A 612 36.04 9.96 -6.26
N LEU A 613 36.17 11.15 -5.67
CA LEU A 613 35.89 11.37 -4.25
C LEU A 613 34.38 11.56 -4.06
N SER A 614 33.75 10.63 -3.35
CA SER A 614 32.34 10.69 -2.97
C SER A 614 32.22 11.01 -1.48
N ARG A 615 31.46 12.04 -1.15
CA ARG A 615 31.26 12.49 0.23
C ARG A 615 29.82 12.33 0.67
N HIS A 616 29.62 11.99 1.93
CA HIS A 616 28.29 12.11 2.53
C HIS A 616 27.91 13.60 2.62
N PRO A 617 26.68 14.00 2.25
CA PRO A 617 26.29 15.41 2.15
C PRO A 617 26.37 16.21 3.46
N PHE A 618 26.29 15.55 4.62
CA PHE A 618 26.24 16.22 5.94
C PHE A 618 27.22 15.67 6.98
N LEU A 619 27.91 14.57 6.68
CA LEU A 619 28.78 13.89 7.66
C LEU A 619 30.19 13.86 7.09
N GLU A 620 31.00 14.86 7.44
CA GLU A 620 32.28 15.14 6.80
C GLU A 620 33.27 13.96 6.87
N GLN A 621 33.20 13.20 7.97
CA GLN A 621 34.04 12.01 8.20
C GLN A 621 33.69 10.86 7.24
N LYS A 622 32.47 10.81 6.70
CA LYS A 622 32.03 9.77 5.77
C LYS A 622 32.35 10.18 4.34
N ARG A 623 33.49 9.73 3.85
CA ARG A 623 33.95 9.94 2.47
C ARG A 623 34.72 8.72 1.98
N ALA A 624 34.62 8.44 0.69
CA ALA A 624 35.31 7.32 0.06
C ALA A 624 35.69 7.67 -1.38
N TYR A 625 36.75 7.04 -1.87
CA TYR A 625 37.02 7.01 -3.30
C TYR A 625 36.23 5.86 -3.92
N VAL A 626 35.51 6.15 -5.01
CA VAL A 626 34.76 5.16 -5.78
C VAL A 626 35.27 5.16 -7.21
N THR A 627 35.50 3.97 -7.76
CA THR A 627 35.86 3.77 -9.17
C THR A 627 34.77 2.91 -9.81
N PRO A 628 33.76 3.52 -10.45
CA PRO A 628 32.65 2.79 -11.04
C PRO A 628 33.06 2.09 -12.35
N THR A 629 32.55 0.88 -12.57
CA THR A 629 32.63 0.21 -13.87
C THR A 629 31.58 0.78 -14.82
N THR A 630 30.41 1.15 -14.31
CA THR A 630 29.34 1.79 -15.07
C THR A 630 28.78 2.98 -14.29
N VAL A 631 28.53 4.07 -15.01
CA VAL A 631 27.85 5.27 -14.52
C VAL A 631 26.53 5.37 -15.26
N ARG A 632 25.42 5.52 -14.55
CA ARG A 632 24.10 5.74 -15.14
C ARG A 632 23.53 7.06 -14.66
N ASN A 633 23.21 7.97 -15.58
CA ASN A 633 22.39 9.14 -15.30
C ASN A 633 20.95 8.66 -15.05
N LEU A 634 20.37 9.02 -13.90
CA LEU A 634 19.02 8.61 -13.53
C LEU A 634 17.95 9.62 -13.93
N TYR A 635 18.28 10.85 -14.31
CA TYR A 635 17.26 11.84 -14.66
C TYR A 635 16.86 11.78 -16.13
N VAL A 636 15.55 11.80 -16.33
CA VAL A 636 14.91 11.91 -17.64
C VAL A 636 13.97 13.10 -17.62
N LEU A 637 13.99 13.91 -18.69
CA LEU A 637 13.01 14.97 -18.90
C LEU A 637 11.71 14.34 -19.41
N TYR A 638 10.68 14.30 -18.57
CA TYR A 638 9.40 13.68 -18.91
C TYR A 638 8.36 14.66 -19.44
N TRP A 639 8.36 15.90 -18.97
CA TRP A 639 7.40 16.94 -19.37
C TRP A 639 8.13 18.22 -19.69
N ALA A 640 7.84 18.81 -20.85
CA ALA A 640 8.22 20.17 -21.21
C ALA A 640 7.35 20.66 -22.38
N ASP A 641 7.15 21.97 -22.47
CA ASP A 641 6.41 22.62 -23.56
C ASP A 641 4.96 22.11 -23.72
N GLY A 642 4.33 21.71 -22.62
CA GLY A 642 2.94 21.23 -22.60
C GLY A 642 2.74 19.77 -23.05
N GLU A 643 3.82 19.01 -23.20
CA GLU A 643 3.75 17.62 -23.69
C GLU A 643 4.70 16.67 -22.95
N ILE A 644 4.37 15.38 -23.02
CA ILE A 644 5.22 14.30 -22.53
C ILE A 644 6.35 14.07 -23.55
N LYS A 645 7.60 14.15 -23.11
CA LYS A 645 8.78 14.04 -23.99
C LYS A 645 9.30 12.62 -24.19
N VAL A 646 8.88 11.67 -23.35
CA VAL A 646 9.32 10.28 -23.40
C VAL A 646 8.11 9.35 -23.28
N PRO A 647 7.98 8.31 -24.12
CA PRO A 647 6.91 7.32 -24.00
C PRO A 647 6.87 6.73 -22.60
N LEU A 648 5.68 6.67 -22.00
CA LEU A 648 5.52 6.08 -20.68
C LEU A 648 5.47 4.54 -20.79
N PRO A 649 6.25 3.82 -19.98
CA PRO A 649 6.21 2.35 -19.97
C PRO A 649 4.88 1.85 -19.44
N THR A 650 4.49 0.66 -19.88
CA THR A 650 3.34 -0.07 -19.34
C THR A 650 3.59 -0.53 -17.90
N LEU A 651 2.51 -0.77 -17.14
CA LEU A 651 2.63 -1.28 -15.77
C LEU A 651 3.44 -2.59 -15.67
N LYS A 652 3.37 -3.45 -16.69
CA LYS A 652 4.14 -4.71 -16.75
C LYS A 652 5.64 -4.46 -16.96
N GLU A 653 6.00 -3.48 -17.79
CA GLU A 653 7.39 -3.07 -17.99
C GLU A 653 7.95 -2.44 -16.72
N ILE A 654 7.19 -1.56 -16.05
CA ILE A 654 7.58 -0.97 -14.76
C ILE A 654 7.77 -2.05 -13.70
N ARG A 655 6.86 -3.02 -13.59
CA ARG A 655 7.00 -4.17 -12.67
C ARG A 655 8.28 -4.97 -12.93
N THR A 656 8.58 -5.22 -14.21
CA THR A 656 9.78 -5.98 -14.61
C THR A 656 11.04 -5.20 -14.26
N TYR A 657 11.07 -3.91 -14.59
CA TYR A 657 12.16 -3.01 -14.28
C TYR A 657 12.39 -2.86 -12.77
N ALA A 658 11.33 -2.75 -11.96
CA ALA A 658 11.43 -2.68 -10.50
C ALA A 658 12.10 -3.92 -9.90
N ARG A 659 11.76 -5.11 -10.40
CA ARG A 659 12.42 -6.36 -10.00
C ARG A 659 13.92 -6.34 -10.36
N GLU A 660 14.25 -5.95 -11.58
CA GLU A 660 15.65 -5.82 -12.02
C GLU A 660 16.44 -4.81 -11.16
N GLN A 661 15.82 -3.72 -10.74
CA GLN A 661 16.44 -2.72 -9.88
C GLN A 661 16.72 -3.26 -8.47
N ILE A 662 15.81 -4.06 -7.90
CA ILE A 662 16.04 -4.75 -6.62
C ILE A 662 17.17 -5.78 -6.79
N ASP A 663 17.17 -6.54 -7.89
CA ASP A 663 18.20 -7.54 -8.18
C ASP A 663 19.59 -6.91 -8.40
N GLN A 664 19.67 -5.64 -8.76
CA GLN A 664 20.93 -4.89 -8.88
C GLN A 664 21.48 -4.41 -7.53
N LEU A 665 20.72 -4.53 -6.43
CA LEU A 665 21.25 -4.27 -5.10
C LEU A 665 22.08 -5.45 -4.57
N ARG A 666 23.04 -5.12 -3.72
CA ARG A 666 23.74 -6.13 -2.92
C ARG A 666 22.80 -6.65 -1.85
N LYS A 667 22.89 -7.96 -1.56
CA LYS A 667 21.98 -8.65 -0.62
C LYS A 667 21.98 -8.01 0.77
N ASP A 668 23.09 -7.41 1.20
CA ASP A 668 23.20 -6.75 2.49
C ASP A 668 22.29 -5.53 2.66
N HIS A 669 21.92 -4.85 1.57
CA HIS A 669 21.01 -3.70 1.56
C HIS A 669 19.52 -4.09 1.62
N ILE A 670 19.17 -5.30 1.18
CA ILE A 670 17.77 -5.75 1.06
C ILE A 670 17.34 -6.70 2.19
N ARG A 671 18.20 -6.95 3.18
CA ARG A 671 17.87 -7.79 4.34
C ARG A 671 16.76 -7.14 5.18
N ASP A 672 15.87 -7.97 5.72
CA ASP A 672 14.77 -7.48 6.55
C ASP A 672 15.23 -6.91 7.89
N LEU A 673 16.23 -7.55 8.50
CA LEU A 673 16.77 -7.17 9.80
C LEU A 673 18.16 -6.54 9.66
N ASN A 674 18.30 -5.34 10.21
CA ASN A 674 19.54 -4.55 10.21
C ASN A 674 20.24 -4.48 8.83
N PRO A 675 19.53 -4.06 7.77
CA PRO A 675 20.14 -3.86 6.46
C PRO A 675 21.30 -2.87 6.52
N THR A 676 22.29 -3.08 5.66
CA THR A 676 23.46 -2.19 5.57
C THR A 676 23.05 -0.90 4.86
N PRO A 677 23.40 0.28 5.39
CA PRO A 677 23.03 1.54 4.75
C PRO A 677 23.60 1.69 3.35
N TYR A 678 22.76 2.11 2.41
CA TYR A 678 23.20 2.46 1.06
C TYR A 678 23.88 3.84 1.04
N LYS A 679 24.91 3.99 0.21
CA LYS A 679 25.70 5.22 0.16
C LYS A 679 25.05 6.23 -0.78
N VAL A 680 24.48 7.29 -0.21
CA VAL A 680 24.10 8.51 -0.93
C VAL A 680 25.20 9.55 -0.75
N SER A 681 25.75 10.02 -1.86
CA SER A 681 26.93 10.89 -1.88
C SER A 681 26.73 12.14 -2.72
N VAL A 682 27.57 13.14 -2.49
CA VAL A 682 27.75 14.35 -3.30
C VAL A 682 29.21 14.42 -3.77
N THR A 683 29.45 15.14 -4.86
CA THR A 683 30.81 15.51 -5.28
C THR A 683 31.47 16.45 -4.27
N ASP A 684 32.80 16.56 -4.34
CA ASP A 684 33.55 17.52 -3.51
C ASP A 684 33.10 18.96 -3.78
N ASP A 685 32.86 19.31 -5.05
CA ASP A 685 32.39 20.63 -5.46
C ASP A 685 30.99 20.96 -4.90
N LEU A 686 30.03 20.03 -5.01
CA LEU A 686 28.71 20.21 -4.42
C LEU A 686 28.78 20.27 -2.88
N PHE A 687 29.63 19.46 -2.25
CA PHE A 687 29.84 19.48 -0.80
C PHE A 687 30.38 20.84 -0.32
N GLN A 688 31.42 21.37 -0.97
CA GLN A 688 31.97 22.68 -0.64
C GLN A 688 30.97 23.80 -0.91
N PHE A 689 30.22 23.71 -2.02
CA PHE A 689 29.16 24.65 -2.36
C PHE A 689 28.06 24.72 -1.30
N MET A 690 27.60 23.56 -0.83
CA MET A 690 26.65 23.46 0.28
C MET A 690 27.18 24.14 1.55
N HIS A 691 28.41 23.84 1.94
CA HIS A 691 29.01 24.40 3.14
C HIS A 691 29.14 25.93 3.08
N LYS A 692 29.60 26.47 1.94
CA LYS A 692 29.67 27.91 1.70
C LYS A 692 28.30 28.58 1.81
N LEU A 693 27.27 27.99 1.21
CA LEU A 693 25.91 28.54 1.24
C LEU A 693 25.30 28.46 2.64
N TRP A 694 25.58 27.39 3.38
CA TRP A 694 25.14 27.22 4.76
C TRP A 694 25.75 28.30 5.67
N MET A 695 27.07 28.46 5.64
CA MET A 695 27.77 29.49 6.44
C MET A 695 27.28 30.91 6.13
N LYS A 696 26.90 31.18 4.87
CA LYS A 696 26.31 32.47 4.48
C LYS A 696 24.88 32.68 5.00
N SER A 697 24.14 31.59 5.25
CA SER A 697 22.71 31.63 5.58
C SER A 697 22.42 31.60 7.08
N VAL A 698 23.36 31.11 7.89
CA VAL A 698 23.22 31.07 9.35
C VAL A 698 23.60 32.42 9.93
N PRO A 699 22.71 33.07 10.71
CA PRO A 699 23.05 34.30 11.40
C PRO A 699 24.12 34.02 12.46
N ILE A 700 25.05 34.97 12.62
CA ILE A 700 26.02 34.94 13.71
C ILE A 700 25.30 35.40 14.97
N GLY A 701 25.26 34.54 15.99
CA GLY A 701 24.69 34.88 17.29
C GLY A 701 25.74 35.51 18.22
N GLU A 702 25.30 36.48 19.01
CA GLU A 702 26.02 36.93 20.21
C GLU A 702 25.51 36.09 21.39
N LEU A 703 26.42 35.66 22.27
CA LEU A 703 26.07 34.86 23.46
C LEU A 703 26.01 35.79 24.67
N ASP A 704 24.92 35.72 25.43
CA ASP A 704 24.73 36.42 26.71
C ASP A 704 25.40 35.71 27.90
#